data_AF-A0A732GFC6-F1
#
_entry.id   AF-A0A732GFC6-F1
#
_cell.length_a   1.000
_cell.length_b   1.000
_cell.length_c   1.000
_cell.angle_alpha   90.00
_cell.angle_beta   90.00
_cell.angle_gamma   90.00
#
_symmetry.space_group_name_H-M   'P 1'
#
loop_
_entity.id
_entity.type
_entity.pdbx_description
1 polymer ?
#
loop_
_entity_poly.entity_id
_entity_poly.type
_entity_poly.pdbx_seq_one_letter_code
_entity_poly.pdbx_strand_id
1 'polypeptide(L)'
;MKCKNLLYALSLTLIFPSAWGCHLSEQPHNAYQKQGKGVIYIQLTEDHNLPLPEVNFKRLRRMADLSIDPTEQEEWEKEPPLTDLTTDYIYEGAQAFFPHYSYHSDGRYILYAGKIIRNPPGAPPVDIATFQVFGDFAADKNSLYYEGKRTDDNDDENSVDMKTLRKVSLGSRWRPDWLGFILRDRRFLYVNGHRLADPDSFTVLAQKSWDQRGNFSAAFNPCVADPFGPRDMLARTRTKIMLNGERLDADPDTFSIVRWMPGSLLTWRDKNGLHRHVLDQDNLDWDMQIEKHCDAFNLQEKRVLWRKGPECKFAEIPGLDPEQFHPLSNAVAQYHDRLYVIRKTEFGENQLDVVTLDNPNLVIDKRFNAGRHHGYLLTKTRSDFKEEDGLQVFESAGPLILMDYHVPDETEAHLSDSPHYKKWYARDDRYVYAFDGAQLWRYPTPNPKALRVTWQTTHSGYGYWVDYRIAQLDGALMEDGSFIATGIPRDPSVKTAYVKTDGTFDIGKTAVRWRKVLSPDGEWGRWQTIPNVDPSQFHLVNDRIAQYKNRLYIARLSPFGEDQLETLELDSATPFLNRKINAGKEHGYFMRDSQQGQGIQVFSISGPLKVTERFAYDNRYVYTWIGSQLYRTASPCPDKTHTLNRNIMYTNNKDIIIITQAQECQKSRR
;
A
#
# COMPACT_ATOMS: atom_id res chain seq x y z
N MET A 1 -4.07 -58.86 8.21
CA MET A 1 -2.83 -59.33 8.86
C MET A 1 -2.03 -58.11 9.29
N LYS A 2 -1.66 -58.04 10.58
CA LYS A 2 -0.92 -56.94 11.20
C LYS A 2 0.57 -57.01 10.83
N CYS A 3 1.18 -55.86 10.55
CA CYS A 3 2.52 -55.56 11.05
C CYS A 3 2.51 -54.15 11.63
N LYS A 4 2.80 -54.10 12.93
CA LYS A 4 2.98 -52.92 13.78
C LYS A 4 4.43 -52.45 13.67
N ASN A 5 4.62 -51.13 13.81
CA ASN A 5 5.70 -50.44 14.54
C ASN A 5 6.24 -49.25 13.73
N LEU A 6 5.72 -48.06 14.01
CA LEU A 6 6.54 -46.87 14.25
C LEU A 6 5.67 -45.87 15.03
N LEU A 7 5.79 -45.97 16.36
CA LEU A 7 5.29 -44.99 17.31
C LEU A 7 6.16 -43.73 17.23
N TYR A 8 5.48 -42.58 17.16
CA TYR A 8 5.76 -41.39 17.96
C TYR A 8 7.22 -40.91 18.02
N ALA A 9 7.59 -40.06 17.05
CA ALA A 9 8.41 -38.88 17.32
C ALA A 9 7.50 -37.65 17.25
N LEU A 10 6.68 -37.49 18.30
CA LEU A 10 6.06 -36.23 18.68
C LEU A 10 7.18 -35.37 19.30
N SER A 11 8.10 -34.90 18.47
CA SER A 11 9.18 -34.01 18.87
C SER A 11 8.89 -32.62 18.31
N LEU A 12 8.28 -31.80 19.17
CA LEU A 12 8.44 -30.35 19.21
C LEU A 12 8.80 -29.67 17.87
N THR A 13 7.89 -29.65 16.91
CA THR A 13 7.73 -28.42 16.14
C THR A 13 7.04 -27.43 17.07
N LEU A 14 7.88 -26.76 17.86
CA LEU A 14 7.55 -25.47 18.44
C LEU A 14 6.82 -24.68 17.36
N ILE A 15 5.66 -24.19 17.77
CA ILE A 15 4.76 -23.30 17.07
C ILE A 15 5.55 -22.03 16.74
N PHE A 16 6.39 -22.10 15.71
CA PHE A 16 6.63 -20.93 14.90
C PHE A 16 5.29 -20.69 14.22
N PRO A 17 4.65 -19.51 14.40
CA PRO A 17 3.59 -19.16 13.48
C PRO A 17 4.19 -19.37 12.10
N SER A 18 3.58 -20.25 11.31
CA SER A 18 3.81 -20.22 9.87
C SER A 18 3.74 -18.76 9.51
N ALA A 19 4.83 -18.19 8.98
CA ALA A 19 4.76 -16.92 8.32
C ALA A 19 3.53 -17.03 7.42
N TRP A 20 2.52 -16.19 7.62
CA TRP A 20 1.32 -16.15 6.79
C TRP A 20 1.79 -15.68 5.41
N GLY A 21 2.45 -16.56 4.66
CA GLY A 21 2.60 -16.40 3.23
C GLY A 21 1.17 -16.37 2.70
N CYS A 22 0.89 -15.38 1.86
CA CYS A 22 -0.37 -15.31 1.14
C CYS A 22 -0.59 -16.67 0.46
N HIS A 23 -1.48 -17.50 1.00
CA HIS A 23 -2.06 -18.57 0.22
C HIS A 23 -3.11 -17.85 -0.62
N LEU A 24 -2.73 -17.42 -1.82
CA LEU A 24 -3.72 -17.12 -2.86
C LEU A 24 -4.57 -18.40 -2.94
N SER A 25 -5.80 -18.35 -2.44
CA SER A 25 -6.74 -19.46 -2.62
C SER A 25 -6.90 -19.74 -4.11
N GLU A 26 -7.19 -20.98 -4.50
CA GLU A 26 -7.61 -21.26 -5.88
C GLU A 26 -8.68 -20.24 -6.29
N GLN A 27 -8.47 -19.59 -7.42
CA GLN A 27 -9.35 -18.52 -7.87
C GLN A 27 -10.75 -19.08 -8.08
N PRO A 28 -11.82 -18.31 -7.82
CA PRO A 28 -13.16 -18.76 -8.19
C PRO A 28 -13.25 -18.91 -9.73
N HIS A 29 -13.51 -20.15 -10.17
CA HIS A 29 -13.67 -20.50 -11.59
C HIS A 29 -15.16 -20.60 -11.98
N ASN A 30 -15.55 -19.85 -13.00
CA ASN A 30 -16.75 -20.20 -13.76
C ASN A 30 -16.43 -21.41 -14.66
N ALA A 31 -17.39 -22.29 -14.87
CA ALA A 31 -17.10 -23.54 -15.58
C ALA A 31 -18.29 -24.05 -16.38
N TYR A 32 -17.97 -24.62 -17.54
CA TYR A 32 -18.94 -25.40 -18.31
C TYR A 32 -19.01 -26.81 -17.74
N GLN A 33 -20.20 -27.24 -17.33
CA GLN A 33 -20.47 -28.57 -16.82
C GLN A 33 -21.53 -29.30 -17.64
N LYS A 34 -21.52 -30.63 -17.57
CA LYS A 34 -22.49 -31.45 -18.28
C LYS A 34 -23.85 -31.38 -17.58
N GLN A 35 -24.90 -31.04 -18.33
CA GLN A 35 -26.29 -31.12 -17.86
C GLN A 35 -27.13 -31.96 -18.84
N GLY A 36 -27.40 -33.21 -18.47
CA GLY A 36 -28.11 -34.15 -19.34
C GLY A 36 -27.37 -34.39 -20.66
N LYS A 37 -27.98 -34.01 -21.79
CA LYS A 37 -27.38 -34.04 -23.14
C LYS A 37 -26.71 -32.72 -23.55
N GLY A 38 -26.94 -31.64 -22.80
CA GLY A 38 -26.44 -30.30 -23.06
C GLY A 38 -25.36 -29.86 -22.07
N VAL A 39 -25.16 -28.55 -21.99
CA VAL A 39 -24.19 -27.88 -21.10
C VAL A 39 -24.92 -26.97 -20.13
N ILE A 40 -24.37 -26.78 -18.94
CA ILE A 40 -24.71 -25.67 -18.04
C ILE A 40 -23.43 -24.89 -17.75
N TYR A 41 -23.50 -23.57 -17.79
CA TYR A 41 -22.43 -22.70 -17.37
C TYR A 41 -22.68 -22.28 -15.92
N ILE A 42 -21.73 -22.61 -15.04
CA ILE A 42 -21.79 -22.31 -13.62
C ILE A 42 -21.07 -21.00 -13.36
N GLN A 43 -21.77 -20.07 -12.72
CA GLN A 43 -21.24 -18.76 -12.32
C GLN A 43 -21.13 -18.73 -10.80
N LEU A 44 -19.93 -18.55 -10.27
CA LEU A 44 -19.71 -18.59 -8.81
C LEU A 44 -20.19 -17.31 -8.10
N THR A 45 -20.17 -16.19 -8.81
CA THR A 45 -20.51 -14.85 -8.26
C THR A 45 -21.93 -14.40 -8.62
N GLU A 46 -22.66 -15.17 -9.42
CA GLU A 46 -24.03 -14.85 -9.82
C GLU A 46 -25.03 -15.87 -9.25
N ASP A 47 -26.24 -15.40 -8.96
CA ASP A 47 -27.30 -16.23 -8.37
C ASP A 47 -27.89 -17.26 -9.36
N HIS A 48 -27.55 -17.16 -10.66
CA HIS A 48 -28.16 -17.95 -11.72
C HIS A 48 -27.12 -18.57 -12.65
N ASN A 49 -27.22 -19.88 -12.85
CA ASN A 49 -26.43 -20.61 -13.85
C ASN A 49 -27.12 -20.56 -15.22
N LEU A 50 -26.36 -20.54 -16.31
CA LEU A 50 -26.89 -20.42 -17.67
C LEU A 50 -27.02 -21.81 -18.33
N PRO A 51 -28.25 -22.30 -18.61
CA PRO A 51 -28.45 -23.54 -19.33
C PRO A 51 -28.20 -23.35 -20.83
N LEU A 52 -27.43 -24.27 -21.40
CA LEU A 52 -27.04 -24.31 -22.82
C LEU A 52 -27.39 -25.69 -23.42
N PRO A 53 -28.69 -26.00 -23.58
CA PRO A 53 -29.16 -27.34 -23.97
C PRO A 53 -28.75 -27.74 -25.41
N GLU A 54 -28.45 -26.75 -26.26
CA GLU A 54 -28.11 -26.91 -27.67
C GLU A 54 -26.66 -27.35 -27.90
N VAL A 55 -25.80 -27.10 -26.91
CA VAL A 55 -24.35 -27.25 -26.98
C VAL A 55 -23.96 -28.68 -26.59
N ASN A 56 -23.07 -29.30 -27.36
CA ASN A 56 -22.63 -30.67 -27.09
C ASN A 56 -21.42 -30.71 -26.16
N PHE A 57 -21.65 -31.01 -24.87
CA PHE A 57 -20.58 -31.10 -23.86
C PHE A 57 -19.41 -32.01 -24.27
N LYS A 58 -19.66 -33.14 -24.95
CA LYS A 58 -18.58 -34.08 -25.32
C LYS A 58 -17.62 -33.48 -26.36
N ARG A 59 -18.13 -32.58 -27.21
CA ARG A 59 -17.36 -31.90 -28.26
C ARG A 59 -16.85 -30.53 -27.85
N LEU A 60 -17.39 -29.96 -26.77
CA LEU A 60 -16.99 -28.66 -26.27
C LEU A 60 -15.50 -28.65 -25.91
N ARG A 61 -14.76 -27.73 -26.50
CA ARG A 61 -13.35 -27.48 -26.26
C ARG A 61 -13.12 -25.98 -26.15
N ARG A 62 -12.12 -25.59 -25.38
CA ARG A 62 -11.54 -24.26 -25.45
C ARG A 62 -10.89 -24.06 -26.82
N MET A 63 -11.01 -22.87 -27.38
CA MET A 63 -10.31 -22.48 -28.61
C MET A 63 -8.88 -22.06 -28.26
N ALA A 64 -7.92 -22.39 -29.13
CA ALA A 64 -6.54 -21.99 -28.92
C ALA A 64 -6.38 -20.46 -29.08
N ASP A 65 -5.77 -19.82 -28.09
CA ASP A 65 -5.38 -18.42 -28.17
C ASP A 65 -4.09 -18.29 -28.99
N LEU A 66 -4.20 -17.66 -30.16
CA LEU A 66 -3.10 -17.48 -31.10
C LEU A 66 -2.20 -16.28 -30.77
N SER A 67 -2.54 -15.49 -29.74
CA SER A 67 -1.69 -14.40 -29.26
C SER A 67 -0.55 -14.87 -28.35
N ILE A 68 -0.63 -16.11 -27.86
CA ILE A 68 0.33 -16.72 -26.96
C ILE A 68 1.37 -17.49 -27.77
N ASP A 69 2.66 -17.19 -27.58
CA ASP A 69 3.75 -18.02 -28.08
C ASP A 69 4.06 -19.13 -27.05
N PRO A 70 3.73 -20.40 -27.32
CA PRO A 70 3.96 -21.49 -26.38
C PRO A 70 5.44 -21.76 -26.10
N THR A 71 6.36 -21.20 -26.90
CA THR A 71 7.81 -21.31 -26.68
C THR A 71 8.36 -20.26 -25.74
N GLU A 72 7.59 -19.19 -25.47
CA GLU A 72 7.94 -18.12 -24.54
C GLU A 72 7.29 -18.30 -23.15
N GLN A 73 6.44 -19.31 -22.96
CA GLN A 73 5.75 -19.55 -21.69
C GLN A 73 6.63 -20.24 -20.63
N GLU A 74 6.63 -19.70 -19.43
CA GLU A 74 7.19 -20.37 -18.26
C GLU A 74 6.28 -21.54 -17.80
N GLU A 75 6.83 -22.52 -17.08
CA GLU A 75 6.12 -23.76 -16.74
C GLU A 75 4.84 -23.53 -15.93
N TRP A 76 4.80 -22.46 -15.13
CA TRP A 76 3.66 -22.06 -14.30
C TRP A 76 2.65 -21.14 -15.02
N GLU A 77 2.96 -20.68 -16.24
CA GLU A 77 2.07 -19.89 -17.11
C GLU A 77 1.49 -20.73 -18.27
N LYS A 78 1.79 -22.04 -18.29
CA LYS A 78 1.36 -22.91 -19.38
C LYS A 78 -0.15 -22.98 -19.47
N GLU A 79 -0.62 -22.70 -20.68
CA GLU A 79 -2.03 -22.80 -21.01
C GLU A 79 -2.57 -24.22 -20.76
N PRO A 80 -3.70 -24.35 -20.04
CA PRO A 80 -4.27 -25.66 -19.76
C PRO A 80 -4.72 -26.34 -21.05
N PRO A 81 -4.81 -27.69 -21.07
CA PRO A 81 -5.25 -28.42 -22.27
C PRO A 81 -6.59 -27.89 -22.79
N LEU A 82 -6.83 -27.91 -24.11
CA LEU A 82 -8.09 -27.43 -24.70
C LEU A 82 -9.35 -28.18 -24.23
N THR A 83 -9.17 -29.31 -23.53
CA THR A 83 -10.23 -30.06 -22.87
C THR A 83 -10.61 -29.53 -21.50
N ASP A 84 -9.78 -28.65 -20.92
CA ASP A 84 -10.09 -27.95 -19.69
C ASP A 84 -11.11 -26.84 -19.98
N LEU A 85 -12.21 -26.84 -19.22
CA LEU A 85 -13.33 -25.91 -19.35
C LEU A 85 -13.50 -25.02 -18.10
N THR A 86 -12.46 -24.97 -17.25
CA THR A 86 -12.37 -24.15 -16.02
C THR A 86 -11.54 -22.88 -16.21
N THR A 87 -11.30 -22.52 -17.47
CA THR A 87 -10.49 -21.38 -17.91
C THR A 87 -11.21 -20.03 -17.86
N ASP A 88 -12.47 -20.03 -17.42
CA ASP A 88 -13.20 -18.80 -17.13
C ASP A 88 -13.08 -18.56 -15.62
N TYR A 89 -12.42 -17.50 -15.20
CA TYR A 89 -12.17 -17.25 -13.77
C TYR A 89 -12.13 -15.76 -13.47
N ILE A 90 -12.15 -15.41 -12.19
CA ILE A 90 -12.21 -14.02 -11.75
C ILE A 90 -10.96 -13.73 -10.94
N TYR A 91 -10.12 -12.82 -11.45
CA TYR A 91 -9.02 -12.26 -10.67
C TYR A 91 -9.56 -11.26 -9.65
N GLU A 92 -9.04 -11.32 -8.43
CA GLU A 92 -9.21 -10.26 -7.45
C GLU A 92 -8.05 -9.27 -7.61
N GLY A 93 -8.38 -7.98 -7.78
CA GLY A 93 -7.47 -6.85 -7.70
C GLY A 93 -7.67 -6.04 -6.43
N ALA A 94 -6.89 -4.96 -6.25
CA ALA A 94 -6.95 -4.16 -5.04
C ALA A 94 -8.28 -3.43 -4.81
N GLN A 95 -9.01 -3.10 -5.89
CA GLN A 95 -10.28 -2.37 -5.85
C GLN A 95 -11.34 -2.91 -6.84
N ALA A 96 -11.05 -4.00 -7.55
CA ALA A 96 -11.97 -4.54 -8.55
C ALA A 96 -11.79 -6.05 -8.73
N PHE A 97 -12.79 -6.67 -9.35
CA PHE A 97 -12.71 -8.03 -9.86
C PHE A 97 -12.59 -7.99 -11.38
N PHE A 98 -11.67 -8.79 -11.93
CA PHE A 98 -11.48 -8.89 -13.37
C PHE A 98 -11.92 -10.26 -13.85
N PRO A 99 -13.02 -10.34 -14.60
CA PRO A 99 -13.34 -11.58 -15.26
C PRO A 99 -12.33 -11.84 -16.38
N HIS A 100 -11.80 -13.05 -16.41
CA HIS A 100 -11.05 -13.57 -17.54
C HIS A 100 -11.88 -14.70 -18.16
N TYR A 101 -12.18 -14.59 -19.45
CA TYR A 101 -13.02 -15.56 -20.16
C TYR A 101 -12.31 -16.07 -21.41
N SER A 102 -12.56 -17.33 -21.72
CA SER A 102 -12.04 -17.96 -22.92
C SER A 102 -13.14 -18.22 -23.95
N TYR A 103 -12.76 -18.20 -25.22
CA TYR A 103 -13.62 -18.68 -26.30
C TYR A 103 -13.67 -20.21 -26.31
N HIS A 104 -14.86 -20.75 -26.52
CA HIS A 104 -15.11 -22.19 -26.57
C HIS A 104 -15.93 -22.58 -27.80
N SER A 105 -15.80 -23.83 -28.27
CA SER A 105 -16.63 -24.34 -29.36
C SER A 105 -16.94 -25.83 -29.24
N ASP A 106 -18.14 -26.24 -29.63
CA ASP A 106 -18.51 -27.65 -29.85
C ASP A 106 -18.43 -28.08 -31.33
N GLY A 107 -17.90 -27.21 -32.19
CA GLY A 107 -17.85 -27.35 -33.65
C GLY A 107 -19.13 -26.91 -34.38
N ARG A 108 -20.18 -26.49 -33.66
CA ARG A 108 -21.41 -25.89 -34.23
C ARG A 108 -21.72 -24.51 -33.67
N TYR A 109 -21.26 -24.21 -32.47
CA TYR A 109 -21.42 -22.91 -31.82
C TYR A 109 -20.07 -22.42 -31.32
N ILE A 110 -19.88 -21.10 -31.34
CA ILE A 110 -18.83 -20.43 -30.57
C ILE A 110 -19.48 -19.84 -29.32
N LEU A 111 -18.81 -19.98 -28.19
CA LEU A 111 -19.24 -19.51 -26.89
C LEU A 111 -18.20 -18.58 -26.27
N TYR A 112 -18.68 -17.61 -25.50
CA TYR A 112 -17.87 -16.74 -24.65
C TYR A 112 -18.69 -16.37 -23.41
N ALA A 113 -18.09 -16.47 -22.22
CA ALA A 113 -18.72 -16.16 -20.93
C ALA A 113 -20.13 -16.78 -20.76
N GLY A 114 -20.28 -18.08 -21.07
CA GLY A 114 -21.55 -18.80 -20.94
C GLY A 114 -22.60 -18.50 -22.00
N LYS A 115 -22.30 -17.73 -23.05
CA LYS A 115 -23.27 -17.31 -24.08
C LYS A 115 -22.85 -17.80 -25.47
N ILE A 116 -23.82 -18.23 -26.27
CA ILE A 116 -23.61 -18.52 -27.70
C ILE A 116 -23.48 -17.21 -28.45
N ILE A 117 -22.37 -17.02 -29.16
CA ILE A 117 -22.12 -15.82 -29.95
C ILE A 117 -23.04 -15.80 -31.16
N ARG A 118 -23.71 -14.67 -31.36
CA ARG A 118 -24.62 -14.43 -32.49
C ARG A 118 -24.42 -13.01 -33.01
N ASN A 119 -24.33 -12.89 -34.33
CA ASN A 119 -24.24 -11.60 -34.99
C ASN A 119 -25.62 -10.92 -35.06
N PRO A 120 -25.66 -9.57 -35.03
CA PRO A 120 -26.90 -8.82 -35.13
C PRO A 120 -27.62 -9.10 -36.47
N PRO A 121 -28.95 -8.92 -36.52
CA PRO A 121 -29.71 -9.10 -37.77
C PRO A 121 -29.14 -8.25 -38.91
N GLY A 122 -28.96 -8.85 -40.08
CA GLY A 122 -28.39 -8.20 -41.26
C GLY A 122 -26.88 -8.34 -41.41
N ALA A 123 -26.15 -8.75 -40.37
CA ALA A 123 -24.75 -9.13 -40.48
C ALA A 123 -24.59 -10.60 -40.92
N PRO A 124 -23.46 -10.98 -41.56
CA PRO A 124 -23.16 -12.37 -41.88
C PRO A 124 -23.19 -13.26 -40.63
N PRO A 125 -23.61 -14.53 -40.74
CA PRO A 125 -23.53 -15.47 -39.62
C PRO A 125 -22.07 -15.72 -39.21
N VAL A 126 -21.88 -16.09 -37.94
CA VAL A 126 -20.56 -16.48 -37.41
C VAL A 126 -20.02 -17.67 -38.21
N ASP A 127 -18.84 -17.52 -38.81
CA ASP A 127 -18.21 -18.57 -39.59
C ASP A 127 -17.26 -19.40 -38.71
N ILE A 128 -17.80 -20.50 -38.17
CA ILE A 128 -17.10 -21.37 -37.21
C ILE A 128 -15.80 -21.96 -37.79
N ALA A 129 -15.75 -22.21 -39.10
CA ALA A 129 -14.61 -22.86 -39.75
C ALA A 129 -13.39 -21.95 -39.85
N THR A 130 -13.60 -20.63 -39.94
CA THR A 130 -12.53 -19.63 -40.05
C THR A 130 -12.32 -18.81 -38.78
N PHE A 131 -13.09 -19.09 -37.72
CA PHE A 131 -13.01 -18.37 -36.45
C PHE A 131 -11.67 -18.60 -35.75
N GLN A 132 -10.94 -17.52 -35.51
CA GLN A 132 -9.63 -17.51 -34.85
C GLN A 132 -9.65 -16.57 -33.65
N VAL A 133 -8.95 -16.95 -32.58
CA VAL A 133 -8.98 -16.29 -31.27
C VAL A 133 -7.59 -15.75 -30.93
N PHE A 134 -7.55 -14.55 -30.38
CA PHE A 134 -6.37 -13.84 -29.88
C PHE A 134 -6.77 -13.14 -28.57
N GLY A 135 -6.72 -13.84 -27.45
CA GLY A 135 -7.28 -13.37 -26.16
C GLY A 135 -8.79 -13.09 -26.25
N ASP A 136 -9.19 -11.89 -25.82
CA ASP A 136 -10.57 -11.40 -25.91
C ASP A 136 -10.97 -10.92 -27.31
N PHE A 137 -10.02 -10.84 -28.24
CA PHE A 137 -10.29 -10.57 -29.66
C PHE A 137 -10.47 -11.87 -30.43
N ALA A 138 -11.39 -11.86 -31.39
CA ALA A 138 -11.47 -12.92 -32.37
C ALA A 138 -11.87 -12.36 -33.73
N ALA A 139 -11.62 -13.13 -34.79
CA ALA A 139 -12.17 -12.82 -36.10
C ALA A 139 -12.48 -14.09 -36.87
N ASP A 140 -13.51 -14.00 -37.71
CA ASP A 140 -13.77 -14.95 -38.79
C ASP A 140 -13.64 -14.26 -40.14
N LYS A 141 -13.84 -14.97 -41.25
CA LYS A 141 -13.70 -14.39 -42.60
C LYS A 141 -14.65 -13.21 -42.92
N ASN A 142 -15.62 -12.91 -42.07
CA ASN A 142 -16.65 -11.90 -42.31
C ASN A 142 -16.69 -10.81 -41.22
N SER A 143 -16.26 -11.12 -40.00
CA SER A 143 -16.51 -10.27 -38.82
C SER A 143 -15.36 -10.29 -37.81
N LEU A 144 -15.21 -9.16 -37.12
CA LEU A 144 -14.38 -9.02 -35.92
C LEU A 144 -15.24 -9.15 -34.66
N TYR A 145 -14.62 -9.62 -33.59
CA TYR A 145 -15.27 -9.84 -32.31
C TYR A 145 -14.38 -9.37 -31.17
N TYR A 146 -15.02 -8.85 -30.12
CA TYR A 146 -14.42 -8.55 -28.84
C TYR A 146 -15.37 -8.95 -27.71
N GLU A 147 -14.89 -9.69 -26.72
CA GLU A 147 -15.69 -10.23 -25.60
C GLU A 147 -16.98 -10.93 -26.07
N GLY A 148 -16.86 -11.72 -27.13
CA GLY A 148 -17.97 -12.45 -27.74
C GLY A 148 -19.01 -11.60 -28.47
N LYS A 149 -18.78 -10.30 -28.67
CA LYS A 149 -19.67 -9.41 -29.44
C LYS A 149 -19.04 -9.02 -30.76
N ARG A 150 -19.85 -8.95 -31.82
CA ARG A 150 -19.40 -8.44 -33.12
C ARG A 150 -19.07 -6.95 -33.02
N THR A 151 -17.89 -6.55 -33.48
CA THR A 151 -17.44 -5.15 -33.47
C THR A 151 -17.47 -4.52 -34.86
N ASP A 152 -16.75 -5.09 -35.82
CA ASP A 152 -16.57 -4.54 -37.17
C ASP A 152 -16.65 -5.65 -38.25
N ASP A 153 -16.71 -5.24 -39.53
CA ASP A 153 -16.62 -6.13 -40.69
C ASP A 153 -15.18 -6.60 -40.94
N ASN A 154 -15.01 -7.81 -41.46
CA ASN A 154 -13.71 -8.40 -41.82
C ASN A 154 -13.69 -8.88 -43.28
N ASP A 155 -13.95 -7.99 -44.23
CA ASP A 155 -13.95 -8.27 -45.66
C ASP A 155 -12.54 -8.29 -46.27
N ASP A 156 -12.42 -8.72 -47.53
CA ASP A 156 -11.11 -8.93 -48.18
C ASP A 156 -10.22 -7.67 -48.19
N GLU A 157 -10.81 -6.48 -48.41
CA GLU A 157 -10.07 -5.21 -48.44
C GLU A 157 -9.57 -4.80 -47.05
N ASN A 158 -10.40 -4.96 -46.00
CA ASN A 158 -10.07 -4.57 -44.62
C ASN A 158 -9.67 -5.75 -43.73
N SER A 159 -9.34 -6.88 -44.34
CA SER A 159 -9.07 -8.13 -43.64
C SER A 159 -7.99 -8.01 -42.58
N VAL A 160 -8.15 -8.69 -41.45
CA VAL A 160 -7.07 -8.78 -40.46
C VAL A 160 -5.90 -9.54 -41.07
N ASP A 161 -4.69 -8.97 -41.04
CA ASP A 161 -3.49 -9.70 -41.41
C ASP A 161 -3.04 -10.59 -40.24
N MET A 162 -3.71 -11.74 -40.14
CA MET A 162 -3.47 -12.75 -39.10
C MET A 162 -2.01 -13.20 -38.99
N LYS A 163 -1.21 -13.06 -40.05
CA LYS A 163 0.21 -13.46 -40.02
C LYS A 163 1.08 -12.46 -39.25
N THR A 164 0.62 -11.23 -39.04
CA THR A 164 1.37 -10.23 -38.27
C THR A 164 0.61 -9.60 -37.12
N LEU A 165 -0.65 -9.98 -36.97
CA LEU A 165 -1.42 -9.63 -35.80
C LEU A 165 -0.65 -10.06 -34.55
N ARG A 166 -0.42 -9.09 -33.68
CA ARG A 166 0.27 -9.30 -32.40
C ARG A 166 -0.25 -8.30 -31.38
N LYS A 167 -0.14 -8.67 -30.10
CA LYS A 167 -0.40 -7.75 -29.00
C LYS A 167 0.60 -6.59 -29.06
N VAL A 168 0.12 -5.38 -28.78
CA VAL A 168 1.02 -4.23 -28.64
C VAL A 168 1.80 -4.40 -27.34
N SER A 169 3.12 -4.61 -27.46
CA SER A 169 4.02 -4.57 -26.30
C SER A 169 4.15 -3.12 -25.83
N LEU A 170 3.74 -2.86 -24.60
CA LEU A 170 3.96 -1.58 -23.96
C LEU A 170 5.42 -1.53 -23.46
N GLY A 171 6.09 -0.40 -23.65
CA GLY A 171 7.45 -0.23 -23.12
C GLY A 171 7.47 -0.40 -21.59
N SER A 172 8.62 -0.78 -21.02
CA SER A 172 8.79 -1.14 -19.60
C SER A 172 8.33 -0.10 -18.58
N ARG A 173 8.11 1.14 -19.00
CA ARG A 173 7.53 2.22 -18.19
C ARG A 173 6.04 2.00 -17.88
N TRP A 174 5.30 1.31 -18.74
CA TRP A 174 3.86 1.13 -18.61
C TRP A 174 3.57 -0.27 -18.05
N ARG A 175 2.54 -0.35 -17.21
CA ARG A 175 2.00 -1.64 -16.78
C ARG A 175 1.10 -2.21 -17.88
N PRO A 176 0.93 -3.55 -17.97
CA PRO A 176 0.00 -4.15 -18.91
C PRO A 176 -1.38 -3.51 -18.80
N ASP A 177 -2.01 -3.24 -19.94
CA ASP A 177 -3.41 -2.82 -19.97
C ASP A 177 -4.30 -4.07 -19.84
N TRP A 178 -5.02 -4.15 -18.73
CA TRP A 178 -6.00 -5.20 -18.44
C TRP A 178 -7.43 -4.74 -18.75
N LEU A 179 -7.65 -3.43 -18.99
CA LEU A 179 -8.96 -2.85 -19.26
C LEU A 179 -9.19 -2.59 -20.76
N GLY A 180 -8.13 -2.59 -21.56
CA GLY A 180 -8.16 -2.47 -23.01
C GLY A 180 -7.32 -3.53 -23.71
N PHE A 181 -7.88 -4.14 -24.76
CA PHE A 181 -7.17 -5.12 -25.58
C PHE A 181 -6.71 -4.49 -26.90
N ILE A 182 -5.41 -4.27 -27.03
CA ILE A 182 -4.80 -3.59 -28.17
C ILE A 182 -3.91 -4.55 -28.96
N LEU A 183 -4.33 -4.82 -30.20
CA LEU A 183 -3.56 -5.56 -31.19
C LEU A 183 -3.11 -4.63 -32.31
N ARG A 184 -2.05 -5.03 -33.02
CA ARG A 184 -1.64 -4.40 -34.28
C ARG A 184 -1.26 -5.46 -35.30
N ASP A 185 -1.58 -5.19 -36.55
CA ASP A 185 -0.95 -5.87 -37.68
C ASP A 185 -0.10 -4.86 -38.50
N ARG A 186 0.23 -5.20 -39.75
CA ARG A 186 0.99 -4.30 -40.63
C ARG A 186 0.21 -3.07 -41.12
N ARG A 187 -1.12 -3.11 -41.08
CA ARG A 187 -2.03 -2.14 -41.70
C ARG A 187 -2.86 -1.36 -40.68
N PHE A 188 -3.28 -2.03 -39.61
CA PHE A 188 -4.27 -1.52 -38.68
C PHE A 188 -3.88 -1.77 -37.22
N LEU A 189 -4.42 -0.91 -36.37
CA LEU A 189 -4.52 -1.10 -34.93
C LEU A 189 -5.93 -1.63 -34.65
N TYR A 190 -6.06 -2.57 -33.72
CA TYR A 190 -7.35 -3.07 -33.25
C TYR A 190 -7.44 -2.79 -31.77
N VAL A 191 -8.46 -2.05 -31.37
CA VAL A 191 -8.66 -1.59 -30.00
C VAL A 191 -10.05 -2.03 -29.55
N ASN A 192 -10.10 -2.94 -28.59
CA ASN A 192 -11.35 -3.60 -28.13
C ASN A 192 -12.17 -4.12 -29.32
N GLY A 193 -11.46 -4.73 -30.28
CA GLY A 193 -12.00 -5.27 -31.53
C GLY A 193 -12.40 -4.26 -32.61
N HIS A 194 -12.27 -2.96 -32.38
CA HIS A 194 -12.50 -1.95 -33.42
C HIS A 194 -11.24 -1.62 -34.19
N ARG A 195 -11.36 -1.56 -35.52
CA ARG A 195 -10.26 -1.22 -36.43
C ARG A 195 -9.97 0.27 -36.42
N LEU A 196 -8.69 0.62 -36.34
CA LEU A 196 -8.16 1.97 -36.44
C LEU A 196 -7.00 2.02 -37.44
N ALA A 197 -6.97 3.08 -38.25
CA ALA A 197 -5.88 3.37 -39.17
C ALA A 197 -4.63 3.89 -38.44
N ASP A 198 -3.52 3.99 -39.17
CA ASP A 198 -2.23 4.52 -38.70
C ASP A 198 -1.69 3.82 -37.44
N PRO A 199 -1.50 2.48 -37.46
CA PRO A 199 -1.02 1.72 -36.30
C PRO A 199 0.32 2.20 -35.75
N ASP A 200 1.17 2.78 -36.60
CA ASP A 200 2.49 3.29 -36.20
C ASP A 200 2.44 4.63 -35.46
N SER A 201 1.27 5.28 -35.40
CA SER A 201 1.07 6.52 -34.64
C SER A 201 0.62 6.28 -33.19
N PHE A 202 0.37 5.03 -32.80
CA PHE A 202 -0.08 4.68 -31.46
C PHE A 202 0.96 5.03 -30.40
N THR A 203 0.53 5.74 -29.36
CA THR A 203 1.34 6.02 -28.19
C THR A 203 0.50 6.11 -26.92
N VAL A 204 1.02 5.57 -25.83
CA VAL A 204 0.42 5.72 -24.50
C VAL A 204 0.83 7.07 -23.93
N LEU A 205 -0.16 7.86 -23.55
CA LEU A 205 0.02 9.19 -22.96
C LEU A 205 0.22 9.12 -21.45
N ALA A 206 -0.61 8.33 -20.77
CA ALA A 206 -0.61 8.21 -19.32
C ALA A 206 -1.32 6.94 -18.86
N GLN A 207 -1.00 6.48 -17.65
CA GLN A 207 -1.73 5.45 -16.92
C GLN A 207 -1.97 5.91 -15.49
N LYS A 208 -3.13 5.59 -14.91
CA LYS A 208 -3.44 5.85 -13.49
C LYS A 208 -4.11 4.65 -12.85
N SER A 209 -3.63 4.26 -11.67
CA SER A 209 -4.28 3.25 -10.83
C SER A 209 -5.63 3.74 -10.33
N TRP A 210 -6.59 2.84 -10.18
CA TRP A 210 -7.85 3.14 -9.48
C TRP A 210 -7.60 3.40 -7.99
N ASP A 211 -6.52 2.88 -7.42
CA ASP A 211 -6.08 3.26 -6.08
C ASP A 211 -5.43 4.65 -6.08
N GLN A 212 -6.09 5.61 -5.44
CA GLN A 212 -5.66 7.01 -5.36
C GLN A 212 -4.94 7.34 -4.04
N ARG A 213 -4.63 6.36 -3.18
CA ARG A 213 -4.02 6.61 -1.85
C ARG A 213 -2.53 6.92 -1.91
N GLY A 214 -1.90 6.75 -3.07
CA GLY A 214 -0.48 7.05 -3.34
C GLY A 214 0.45 5.85 -3.15
N ASN A 215 1.57 5.86 -3.88
CA ASN A 215 2.52 4.73 -3.98
C ASN A 215 3.18 4.33 -2.65
N PHE A 216 3.13 5.19 -1.62
CA PHE A 216 3.72 4.92 -0.30
C PHE A 216 2.64 4.71 0.77
N SER A 217 1.41 4.39 0.36
CA SER A 217 0.31 4.05 1.24
C SER A 217 0.53 2.73 1.96
N ALA A 218 0.39 2.74 3.29
CA ALA A 218 0.36 1.53 4.12
C ALA A 218 -0.91 0.66 3.96
N ALA A 219 -1.95 1.10 3.24
CA ALA A 219 -3.26 0.44 3.16
C ALA A 219 -3.35 -0.52 1.96
N PHE A 220 -2.28 -1.28 1.74
CA PHE A 220 -2.09 -2.13 0.58
C PHE A 220 -2.33 -3.61 0.90
N ASN A 221 -3.03 -4.33 0.04
CA ASN A 221 -3.24 -5.78 0.18
C ASN A 221 -2.37 -6.54 -0.85
N PRO A 222 -1.24 -7.15 -0.44
CA PRO A 222 -0.39 -7.91 -1.34
C PRO A 222 -0.95 -9.27 -1.75
N CYS A 223 -2.03 -9.74 -1.10
CA CYS A 223 -2.54 -11.09 -1.30
C CYS A 223 -3.63 -11.17 -2.38
N VAL A 224 -3.63 -10.27 -3.36
CA VAL A 224 -4.54 -10.29 -4.52
C VAL A 224 -3.71 -10.41 -5.80
N ALA A 225 -4.33 -10.88 -6.89
CA ALA A 225 -3.61 -11.21 -8.12
C ALA A 225 -3.08 -9.98 -8.85
N ASP A 226 -3.84 -8.88 -8.85
CA ASP A 226 -3.39 -7.58 -9.36
C ASP A 226 -3.47 -6.52 -8.25
N PRO A 227 -2.45 -6.47 -7.38
CA PRO A 227 -2.52 -5.64 -6.20
C PRO A 227 -2.29 -4.15 -6.50
N PHE A 228 -1.86 -3.80 -7.72
CA PHE A 228 -1.67 -2.42 -8.16
C PHE A 228 -2.63 -2.02 -9.30
N GLY A 229 -3.70 -2.78 -9.51
CA GLY A 229 -4.73 -2.49 -10.52
C GLY A 229 -6.16 -2.51 -9.96
N PRO A 230 -7.14 -2.10 -10.78
CA PRO A 230 -7.03 -1.76 -12.20
C PRO A 230 -6.28 -0.45 -12.46
N ARG A 231 -5.87 -0.26 -13.71
CA ARG A 231 -5.31 1.01 -14.19
C ARG A 231 -6.05 1.45 -15.44
N ASP A 232 -6.46 2.71 -15.46
CA ASP A 232 -6.87 3.31 -16.70
C ASP A 232 -5.64 3.65 -17.55
N MET A 233 -5.74 3.44 -18.87
CA MET A 233 -4.74 3.81 -19.85
C MET A 233 -5.30 4.82 -20.85
N LEU A 234 -4.68 6.00 -20.88
CA LEU A 234 -4.94 7.03 -21.88
C LEU A 234 -3.91 6.89 -23.01
N ALA A 235 -4.39 6.70 -24.23
CA ALA A 235 -3.56 6.55 -25.42
C ALA A 235 -4.04 7.48 -26.55
N ARG A 236 -3.20 7.66 -27.56
CA ARG A 236 -3.54 8.40 -28.76
C ARG A 236 -3.00 7.72 -30.02
N THR A 237 -3.67 7.99 -31.13
CA THR A 237 -3.12 7.90 -32.48
C THR A 237 -2.96 9.33 -33.03
N ARG A 238 -2.65 9.46 -34.32
CA ARG A 238 -2.73 10.74 -35.01
C ARG A 238 -4.15 11.32 -35.05
N THR A 239 -5.17 10.46 -35.00
CA THR A 239 -6.57 10.85 -35.29
C THR A 239 -7.54 10.60 -34.15
N LYS A 240 -7.11 9.90 -33.09
CA LYS A 240 -7.97 9.55 -31.95
C LYS A 240 -7.26 9.68 -30.62
N ILE A 241 -8.01 10.09 -29.60
CA ILE A 241 -7.69 9.87 -28.19
C ILE A 241 -8.52 8.67 -27.72
N MET A 242 -7.93 7.82 -26.90
CA MET A 242 -8.56 6.62 -26.37
C MET A 242 -8.32 6.47 -24.88
N LEU A 243 -9.33 6.03 -24.14
CA LEU A 243 -9.25 5.71 -22.72
C LEU A 243 -9.71 4.25 -22.53
N ASN A 244 -8.85 3.37 -22.05
CA ASN A 244 -9.12 1.92 -21.90
C ASN A 244 -9.63 1.28 -23.20
N GLY A 245 -9.13 1.79 -24.33
CA GLY A 245 -9.55 1.41 -25.67
C GLY A 245 -10.85 2.04 -26.18
N GLU A 246 -11.64 2.69 -25.32
CA GLU A 246 -12.79 3.50 -25.76
C GLU A 246 -12.31 4.73 -26.52
N ARG A 247 -12.91 5.01 -27.68
CA ARG A 247 -12.58 6.18 -28.51
C ARG A 247 -13.31 7.42 -27.98
N LEU A 248 -12.56 8.45 -27.61
CA LEU A 248 -13.13 9.72 -27.18
C LEU A 248 -13.40 10.62 -28.39
N ASP A 249 -14.49 11.38 -28.34
CA ASP A 249 -14.74 12.48 -29.30
C ASP A 249 -13.91 13.71 -28.91
N ALA A 250 -12.59 13.56 -29.05
CA ALA A 250 -11.62 14.57 -28.68
C ALA A 250 -10.67 14.85 -29.83
N ASP A 251 -10.29 16.12 -29.99
CA ASP A 251 -9.26 16.52 -30.94
C ASP A 251 -7.86 16.13 -30.42
N PRO A 252 -7.12 15.22 -31.08
CA PRO A 252 -5.85 14.73 -30.56
C PRO A 252 -4.72 15.76 -30.49
N ASP A 253 -4.82 16.84 -31.27
CA ASP A 253 -3.78 17.86 -31.37
C ASP A 253 -3.91 18.92 -30.27
N THR A 254 -5.11 19.12 -29.73
CA THR A 254 -5.41 20.13 -28.70
C THR A 254 -5.90 19.55 -27.38
N PHE A 255 -5.94 18.22 -27.25
CA PHE A 255 -6.37 17.51 -26.05
C PHE A 255 -5.54 17.87 -24.81
N SER A 256 -6.23 18.21 -23.72
CA SER A 256 -5.64 18.44 -22.40
C SER A 256 -6.56 17.93 -21.30
N ILE A 257 -6.01 17.19 -20.33
CA ILE A 257 -6.77 16.68 -19.19
C ILE A 257 -7.12 17.85 -18.27
N VAL A 258 -8.37 17.88 -17.79
CA VAL A 258 -8.85 18.83 -16.76
C VAL A 258 -9.01 18.10 -15.43
N ARG A 259 -9.62 16.92 -15.42
CA ARG A 259 -9.76 16.05 -14.25
C ARG A 259 -9.92 14.61 -14.69
N TRP A 260 -9.16 13.70 -14.10
CA TRP A 260 -9.25 12.27 -14.34
C TRP A 260 -9.34 11.49 -13.02
N MET A 261 -10.53 11.00 -12.72
CA MET A 261 -10.85 10.03 -11.65
C MET A 261 -10.83 8.63 -12.29
N PRO A 262 -9.77 7.84 -12.08
CA PRO A 262 -9.63 6.57 -12.79
C PRO A 262 -10.77 5.61 -12.45
N GLY A 263 -11.29 4.91 -13.46
CA GLY A 263 -12.44 4.01 -13.33
C GLY A 263 -13.81 4.69 -13.28
N SER A 264 -13.86 6.02 -13.15
CA SER A 264 -15.10 6.75 -12.87
C SER A 264 -15.38 7.88 -13.85
N LEU A 265 -14.44 8.80 -14.05
CA LEU A 265 -14.68 10.05 -14.79
C LEU A 265 -13.42 10.62 -15.45
N LEU A 266 -13.56 11.06 -16.71
CA LEU A 266 -12.59 11.93 -17.38
C LEU A 266 -13.26 13.23 -17.86
N THR A 267 -12.65 14.36 -17.54
CA THR A 267 -12.93 15.66 -18.15
C THR A 267 -11.70 16.17 -18.86
N TRP A 268 -11.88 16.72 -20.05
CA TRP A 268 -10.80 17.26 -20.86
C TRP A 268 -11.24 18.52 -21.57
N ARG A 269 -10.25 19.29 -22.02
CA ARG A 269 -10.44 20.43 -22.90
C ARG A 269 -9.72 20.19 -24.21
N ASP A 270 -10.38 20.55 -25.30
CA ASP A 270 -9.79 20.62 -26.64
C ASP A 270 -10.27 21.87 -27.37
N LYS A 271 -9.95 22.00 -28.67
CA LYS A 271 -10.40 23.14 -29.49
C LYS A 271 -11.91 23.31 -29.57
N ASN A 272 -12.69 22.27 -29.26
CA ASN A 272 -14.15 22.29 -29.30
C ASN A 272 -14.77 22.64 -27.93
N GLY A 273 -13.96 22.78 -26.87
CA GLY A 273 -14.41 23.23 -25.55
C GLY A 273 -14.05 22.27 -24.42
N LEU A 274 -14.82 22.35 -23.32
CA LEU A 274 -14.71 21.44 -22.17
C LEU A 274 -15.70 20.29 -22.34
N HIS A 275 -15.21 19.08 -22.13
CA HIS A 275 -15.98 17.84 -22.26
C HIS A 275 -15.91 17.04 -20.96
N ARG A 276 -16.92 16.19 -20.76
CA ARG A 276 -17.08 15.34 -19.58
C ARG A 276 -17.59 13.97 -20.01
N HIS A 277 -16.84 12.92 -19.66
CA HIS A 277 -17.16 11.52 -19.95
C HIS A 277 -17.15 10.71 -18.67
N VAL A 278 -18.30 10.11 -18.33
CA VAL A 278 -18.43 9.18 -17.21
C VAL A 278 -18.13 7.79 -17.75
N LEU A 279 -17.10 7.14 -17.19
CA LEU A 279 -16.69 5.80 -17.59
C LEU A 279 -17.67 4.77 -17.00
N ASP A 280 -17.92 4.90 -15.70
CA ASP A 280 -18.80 4.02 -14.94
C ASP A 280 -19.54 4.83 -13.87
N GLN A 281 -20.88 4.76 -13.89
CA GLN A 281 -21.71 5.53 -12.98
C GLN A 281 -21.70 4.96 -11.55
N ASP A 282 -21.60 3.64 -11.40
CA ASP A 282 -21.57 2.99 -10.09
C ASP A 282 -20.26 3.29 -9.38
N ASN A 283 -19.13 3.28 -10.11
CA ASN A 283 -17.84 3.70 -9.56
C ASN A 283 -17.84 5.19 -9.18
N LEU A 284 -18.42 6.06 -10.03
CA LEU A 284 -18.53 7.48 -9.71
C LEU A 284 -19.39 7.72 -8.46
N ASP A 285 -20.51 7.01 -8.32
CA ASP A 285 -21.37 7.08 -7.14
C ASP A 285 -20.68 6.49 -5.91
N TRP A 286 -19.85 5.46 -6.08
CA TRP A 286 -19.00 4.90 -5.04
C TRP A 286 -17.97 5.92 -4.57
N ASP A 287 -17.21 6.56 -5.47
CA ASP A 287 -16.23 7.60 -5.15
C ASP A 287 -16.83 8.79 -4.38
N MET A 288 -18.11 9.08 -4.64
CA MET A 288 -18.84 10.13 -3.93
C MET A 288 -19.24 9.76 -2.50
N GLN A 289 -19.23 8.47 -2.14
CA GLN A 289 -19.58 7.95 -0.81
C GLN A 289 -18.37 7.97 0.16
N ILE A 290 -17.72 9.12 0.28
CA ILE A 290 -16.48 9.34 1.04
C ILE A 290 -16.54 8.83 2.50
N GLU A 291 -17.71 8.85 3.12
CA GLU A 291 -17.93 8.38 4.50
C GLU A 291 -17.83 6.85 4.64
N LYS A 292 -18.05 6.10 3.55
CA LYS A 292 -17.91 4.63 3.54
C LYS A 292 -16.45 4.20 3.45
N HIS A 293 -15.65 4.87 2.62
CA HIS A 293 -14.25 4.47 2.35
C HIS A 293 -13.30 5.02 3.40
N CYS A 294 -13.62 6.21 3.93
CA CYS A 294 -12.89 6.81 5.04
C CYS A 294 -11.39 7.08 4.74
N ASP A 295 -11.08 7.31 3.47
CA ASP A 295 -9.72 7.61 3.01
C ASP A 295 -9.19 8.92 3.59
N ALA A 296 -7.86 9.02 3.66
CA ALA A 296 -7.18 10.18 4.23
C ALA A 296 -7.44 11.46 3.42
N PHE A 297 -7.30 11.36 2.10
CA PHE A 297 -7.59 12.42 1.14
C PHE A 297 -8.58 11.87 0.10
N ASN A 298 -9.59 12.66 -0.24
CA ASN A 298 -10.57 12.30 -1.26
C ASN A 298 -10.55 13.36 -2.36
N LEU A 299 -10.34 12.91 -3.59
CA LEU A 299 -10.19 13.75 -4.79
C LEU A 299 -11.47 13.68 -5.62
N GLN A 300 -12.47 14.48 -5.28
CA GLN A 300 -13.69 14.57 -6.06
C GLN A 300 -13.46 15.30 -7.40
N GLU A 301 -14.49 15.39 -8.23
CA GLU A 301 -14.40 16.06 -9.54
C GLU A 301 -13.91 17.51 -9.43
N LYS A 302 -14.30 18.22 -8.36
CA LYS A 302 -14.03 19.66 -8.19
C LYS A 302 -13.43 20.06 -6.85
N ARG A 303 -13.27 19.10 -5.92
CA ARG A 303 -12.96 19.38 -4.51
C ARG A 303 -11.92 18.41 -4.00
N VAL A 304 -11.01 18.92 -3.19
CA VAL A 304 -10.08 18.11 -2.39
C VAL A 304 -10.58 18.11 -0.95
N LEU A 305 -10.85 16.93 -0.42
CA LEU A 305 -11.31 16.73 0.95
C LEU A 305 -10.25 15.96 1.73
N TRP A 306 -10.18 16.20 3.03
CA TRP A 306 -9.32 15.46 3.95
C TRP A 306 -10.10 14.96 5.15
N ARG A 307 -9.67 13.84 5.73
CA ARG A 307 -10.33 13.23 6.90
C ARG A 307 -10.02 14.00 8.18
N LYS A 308 -11.03 14.64 8.75
CA LYS A 308 -10.94 15.50 9.93
C LYS A 308 -11.53 14.83 11.18
N GLY A 309 -10.84 14.96 12.31
CA GLY A 309 -11.34 14.46 13.59
C GLY A 309 -11.14 12.94 13.77
N PRO A 310 -11.79 12.34 14.79
CA PRO A 310 -11.59 10.93 15.16
C PRO A 310 -12.50 9.95 14.36
N GLU A 311 -13.50 10.46 13.66
CA GLU A 311 -14.46 9.69 12.85
C GLU A 311 -14.19 9.89 11.36
N CYS A 312 -14.92 9.18 10.49
CA CYS A 312 -14.90 9.36 9.03
C CYS A 312 -15.63 10.64 8.60
N LYS A 313 -15.23 11.77 9.17
CA LYS A 313 -15.72 13.11 8.83
C LYS A 313 -14.71 13.80 7.92
N PHE A 314 -15.21 14.68 7.07
CA PHE A 314 -14.40 15.34 6.04
C PHE A 314 -14.48 16.85 6.13
N ALA A 315 -13.39 17.50 5.74
CA ALA A 315 -13.34 18.94 5.51
C ALA A 315 -12.68 19.22 4.17
N GLU A 316 -13.11 20.29 3.50
CA GLU A 316 -12.55 20.72 2.23
C GLU A 316 -11.27 21.52 2.42
N ILE A 317 -10.31 21.33 1.52
CA ILE A 317 -9.16 22.20 1.36
C ILE A 317 -9.47 23.18 0.23
N PRO A 318 -9.75 24.46 0.52
CA PRO A 318 -10.31 25.38 -0.45
C PRO A 318 -9.28 25.77 -1.53
N GLY A 319 -9.76 25.89 -2.77
CA GLY A 319 -8.99 26.46 -3.89
C GLY A 319 -7.92 25.55 -4.49
N LEU A 320 -7.93 24.26 -4.16
CA LEU A 320 -7.02 23.29 -4.77
C LEU A 320 -7.64 22.68 -6.03
N ASP A 321 -6.82 22.51 -7.07
CA ASP A 321 -7.14 21.70 -8.24
C ASP A 321 -6.93 20.22 -7.90
N PRO A 322 -7.99 19.39 -7.86
CA PRO A 322 -7.86 17.97 -7.52
C PRO A 322 -6.97 17.17 -8.48
N GLU A 323 -6.79 17.63 -9.72
CA GLU A 323 -5.94 16.93 -10.70
C GLU A 323 -4.43 17.12 -10.42
N GLN A 324 -4.06 18.21 -9.76
CA GLN A 324 -2.68 18.53 -9.38
C GLN A 324 -2.35 18.21 -7.92
N PHE A 325 -3.33 17.65 -7.20
CA PHE A 325 -3.15 17.21 -5.82
C PHE A 325 -2.80 15.72 -5.81
N HIS A 326 -1.62 15.40 -5.29
CA HIS A 326 -1.06 14.05 -5.37
C HIS A 326 -0.92 13.45 -3.97
N PRO A 327 -1.85 12.58 -3.54
CA PRO A 327 -1.65 11.73 -2.38
C PRO A 327 -0.38 10.90 -2.55
N LEU A 328 0.46 10.91 -1.52
CA LEU A 328 1.72 10.17 -1.48
C LEU A 328 1.59 8.94 -0.57
N SER A 329 0.80 9.06 0.50
CA SER A 329 0.50 8.02 1.48
C SER A 329 -0.84 8.28 2.18
N ASN A 330 -1.21 7.46 3.18
CA ASN A 330 -2.44 7.67 3.96
C ASN A 330 -2.38 8.86 4.93
N ALA A 331 -1.34 9.68 4.87
CA ALA A 331 -1.19 10.85 5.72
C ALA A 331 -0.57 12.06 5.02
N VAL A 332 0.06 11.87 3.86
CA VAL A 332 0.80 12.94 3.18
C VAL A 332 0.34 13.06 1.73
N ALA A 333 0.13 14.29 1.28
CA ALA A 333 -0.11 14.62 -0.11
C ALA A 333 0.68 15.87 -0.53
N GLN A 334 0.99 16.01 -1.81
CA GLN A 334 1.67 17.17 -2.37
C GLN A 334 0.76 17.95 -3.31
N TYR A 335 0.84 19.28 -3.24
CA TYR A 335 0.30 20.19 -4.25
C TYR A 335 1.29 21.34 -4.43
N HIS A 336 1.90 21.43 -5.61
CA HIS A 336 3.01 22.33 -5.90
C HIS A 336 4.13 22.25 -4.84
N ASP A 337 4.48 23.38 -4.23
CA ASP A 337 5.53 23.55 -3.24
C ASP A 337 5.04 23.25 -1.80
N ARG A 338 3.91 22.57 -1.63
CA ARG A 338 3.32 22.31 -0.31
C ARG A 338 3.03 20.83 -0.09
N LEU A 339 3.32 20.37 1.11
CA LEU A 339 2.92 19.07 1.64
C LEU A 339 1.77 19.26 2.63
N TYR A 340 0.68 18.56 2.39
CA TYR A 340 -0.50 18.48 3.24
C TYR A 340 -0.36 17.21 4.09
N VAL A 341 -0.30 17.39 5.40
CA VAL A 341 0.04 16.31 6.34
C VAL A 341 -1.07 16.15 7.35
N ILE A 342 -1.70 14.98 7.36
CA ILE A 342 -2.65 14.60 8.40
C ILE A 342 -1.86 14.06 9.58
N ARG A 343 -1.96 14.75 10.72
CA ARG A 343 -1.38 14.30 12.00
C ARG A 343 -2.50 13.98 12.98
N LYS A 344 -2.19 13.14 13.97
CA LYS A 344 -3.09 12.89 15.09
C LYS A 344 -2.79 13.85 16.24
N THR A 345 -3.84 14.40 16.85
CA THR A 345 -3.74 15.13 18.12
C THR A 345 -3.38 14.17 19.25
N GLU A 346 -3.17 14.72 20.45
CA GLU A 346 -2.93 13.94 21.66
C GLU A 346 -4.01 12.88 21.95
N PHE A 347 -5.26 13.11 21.52
CA PHE A 347 -6.38 12.18 21.71
C PHE A 347 -6.88 11.56 20.39
N GLY A 348 -6.02 11.53 19.36
CA GLY A 348 -6.25 10.73 18.16
C GLY A 348 -7.16 11.36 17.11
N GLU A 349 -7.43 12.65 17.22
CA GLU A 349 -8.20 13.39 16.21
C GLU A 349 -7.28 13.78 15.05
N ASN A 350 -7.75 13.64 13.81
CA ASN A 350 -6.98 14.09 12.66
C ASN A 350 -7.00 15.62 12.55
N GLN A 351 -5.81 16.21 12.44
CA GLN A 351 -5.55 17.61 12.11
C GLN A 351 -4.72 17.71 10.83
N LEU A 352 -4.91 18.79 10.07
CA LEU A 352 -4.18 19.02 8.82
C LEU A 352 -3.13 20.10 9.03
N ASP A 353 -1.87 19.72 8.84
CA ASP A 353 -0.73 20.63 8.80
C ASP A 353 -0.32 20.86 7.34
N VAL A 354 0.25 22.05 7.07
CA VAL A 354 0.79 22.39 5.75
C VAL A 354 2.25 22.76 5.90
N VAL A 355 3.12 22.06 5.17
CA VAL A 355 4.57 22.30 5.14
C VAL A 355 4.95 22.84 3.77
N THR A 356 5.65 23.99 3.74
CA THR A 356 6.19 24.54 2.49
C THR A 356 7.57 23.95 2.20
N LEU A 357 7.77 23.52 0.96
CA LEU A 357 9.06 23.04 0.46
C LEU A 357 10.01 24.23 0.28
N ASP A 358 11.21 24.09 0.83
CA ASP A 358 12.33 25.02 0.63
C ASP A 358 12.87 25.02 -0.81
N ASN A 359 12.46 24.04 -1.63
CA ASN A 359 12.62 24.02 -3.08
C ASN A 359 11.24 23.88 -3.74
N PRO A 360 10.69 24.92 -4.39
CA PRO A 360 9.35 24.87 -4.96
C PRO A 360 9.22 23.91 -6.16
N ASN A 361 10.34 23.50 -6.77
CA ASN A 361 10.38 22.57 -7.88
C ASN A 361 10.63 21.12 -7.43
N LEU A 362 10.73 20.86 -6.13
CA LEU A 362 10.95 19.50 -5.62
C LEU A 362 9.65 18.69 -5.72
N VAL A 363 9.71 17.57 -6.44
CA VAL A 363 8.67 16.55 -6.44
C VAL A 363 9.03 15.49 -5.40
N ILE A 364 8.07 15.14 -4.54
CA ILE A 364 8.24 14.08 -3.55
C ILE A 364 7.86 12.75 -4.20
N ASP A 365 8.87 11.98 -4.59
CA ASP A 365 8.72 10.72 -5.31
C ASP A 365 9.49 9.54 -4.66
N LYS A 366 10.08 9.79 -3.49
CA LYS A 366 10.82 8.82 -2.68
C LYS A 366 10.38 8.89 -1.23
N ARG A 367 10.80 7.90 -0.43
CA ARG A 367 10.67 7.99 1.03
C ARG A 367 11.67 8.96 1.67
N PHE A 368 12.81 9.24 1.03
CA PHE A 368 13.76 10.29 1.44
C PHE A 368 14.01 11.25 0.27
N ASN A 369 13.60 12.51 0.43
CA ASN A 369 13.76 13.56 -0.57
C ASN A 369 14.62 14.69 0.00
N ALA A 370 15.44 15.30 -0.86
CA ALA A 370 16.32 16.40 -0.51
C ALA A 370 15.85 17.71 -1.13
N GLY A 371 15.60 18.69 -0.27
CA GLY A 371 15.43 20.09 -0.61
C GLY A 371 16.75 20.83 -0.74
N ARG A 372 16.72 22.15 -0.53
CA ARG A 372 17.95 22.98 -0.54
C ARG A 372 18.74 22.82 0.77
N HIS A 373 18.02 22.86 1.88
CA HIS A 373 18.51 22.79 3.25
C HIS A 373 17.64 21.91 4.15
N HIS A 374 16.67 21.20 3.57
CA HIS A 374 15.78 20.31 4.32
C HIS A 374 15.76 18.90 3.73
N GLY A 375 15.63 17.90 4.58
CA GLY A 375 15.24 16.55 4.19
C GLY A 375 13.77 16.31 4.51
N TYR A 376 13.04 15.71 3.56
CA TYR A 376 11.62 15.34 3.69
C TYR A 376 11.50 13.82 3.66
N LEU A 377 11.00 13.25 4.75
CA LEU A 377 10.94 11.80 4.97
C LEU A 377 9.49 11.35 5.06
N LEU A 378 9.06 10.51 4.12
CA LEU A 378 7.80 9.78 4.25
C LEU A 378 8.03 8.61 5.19
N THR A 379 7.60 8.79 6.44
CA THR A 379 7.79 7.82 7.52
C THR A 379 6.68 6.80 7.54
N LYS A 380 7.01 5.57 7.87
CA LYS A 380 6.07 4.48 8.10
C LYS A 380 6.45 3.77 9.39
N THR A 381 5.54 3.79 10.36
CA THR A 381 5.78 3.24 11.70
C THR A 381 4.84 2.10 12.00
N ARG A 382 5.34 1.02 12.60
CA ARG A 382 4.50 -0.11 13.01
C ARG A 382 4.14 0.01 14.49
N SER A 383 2.86 -0.05 14.82
CA SER A 383 2.35 -0.08 16.19
C SER A 383 1.18 -1.06 16.30
N ASP A 384 1.28 -2.06 17.18
CA ASP A 384 0.25 -3.08 17.44
C ASP A 384 -0.40 -3.63 16.15
N PHE A 385 0.42 -4.06 15.19
CA PHE A 385 0.03 -4.61 13.88
C PHE A 385 -0.62 -3.61 12.90
N LYS A 386 -0.67 -2.32 13.22
CA LYS A 386 -1.05 -1.27 12.28
C LYS A 386 0.16 -0.46 11.86
N GLU A 387 0.19 -0.12 10.58
CA GLU A 387 1.17 0.77 10.00
C GLU A 387 0.58 2.18 9.94
N GLU A 388 1.34 3.16 10.40
CA GLU A 388 0.97 4.58 10.38
C GLU A 388 1.97 5.35 9.52
N ASP A 389 1.43 5.98 8.47
CA ASP A 389 2.16 6.88 7.59
C ASP A 389 2.31 8.27 8.23
N GLY A 390 3.38 8.98 7.87
CA GLY A 390 3.62 10.34 8.35
C GLY A 390 4.69 11.08 7.57
N LEU A 391 4.97 12.31 8.00
CA LEU A 391 6.05 13.15 7.49
C LEU A 391 6.98 13.58 8.62
N GLN A 392 8.27 13.33 8.44
CA GLN A 392 9.34 13.96 9.21
C GLN A 392 10.11 14.92 8.30
N VAL A 393 10.38 16.13 8.81
CA VAL A 393 11.18 17.16 8.12
C VAL A 393 12.33 17.55 9.04
N PHE A 394 13.52 17.71 8.48
CA PHE A 394 14.69 18.15 9.24
C PHE A 394 15.52 19.15 8.44
N GLU A 395 16.22 20.04 9.13
CA GLU A 395 17.19 20.96 8.53
C GLU A 395 18.57 20.30 8.46
N SER A 396 19.23 20.39 7.30
CA SER A 396 20.60 19.92 7.07
C SER A 396 21.63 21.01 7.35
N ALA A 397 22.87 20.63 7.68
CA ALA A 397 23.97 21.55 7.96
C ALA A 397 24.56 22.22 6.70
N GLY A 398 24.06 21.85 5.52
CA GLY A 398 24.46 22.35 4.21
C GLY A 398 23.56 21.76 3.12
N PRO A 399 23.90 21.88 1.83
CA PRO A 399 23.15 21.27 0.75
C PRO A 399 23.04 19.75 0.92
N LEU A 400 21.81 19.24 0.96
CA LEU A 400 21.56 17.82 1.15
C LEU A 400 21.65 17.07 -0.19
N ILE A 401 22.44 16.01 -0.23
CA ILE A 401 22.68 15.21 -1.44
C ILE A 401 22.28 13.77 -1.16
N LEU A 402 21.26 13.29 -1.88
CA LEU A 402 20.85 11.88 -1.84
C LEU A 402 21.91 11.01 -2.51
N MET A 403 22.12 9.82 -1.95
CA MET A 403 22.99 8.81 -2.55
C MET A 403 22.19 7.84 -3.45
N ASP A 404 20.87 7.80 -3.29
CA ASP A 404 19.93 7.10 -4.17
C ASP A 404 19.15 8.11 -5.03
N TYR A 405 19.34 8.06 -6.34
CA TYR A 405 18.58 8.87 -7.30
C TYR A 405 17.45 8.07 -7.96
N HIS A 406 17.36 6.76 -7.70
CA HIS A 406 16.36 5.89 -8.29
C HIS A 406 14.97 6.25 -7.75
N VAL A 407 14.06 6.59 -8.65
CA VAL A 407 12.64 6.77 -8.32
C VAL A 407 12.02 5.38 -8.36
N PRO A 408 11.52 4.85 -7.22
CA PRO A 408 10.90 3.53 -7.22
C PRO A 408 9.64 3.55 -8.09
N ASP A 409 9.42 2.48 -8.85
CA ASP A 409 8.09 2.25 -9.43
C ASP A 409 7.08 1.90 -8.32
N GLU A 410 5.79 1.79 -8.65
CA GLU A 410 4.74 1.54 -7.65
C GLU A 410 4.96 0.21 -6.89
N THR A 411 5.46 -0.81 -7.59
CA THR A 411 5.77 -2.11 -6.99
C THR A 411 6.96 -2.01 -6.05
N GLU A 412 8.04 -1.36 -6.47
CA GLU A 412 9.21 -1.09 -5.64
C GLU A 412 8.88 -0.18 -4.46
N ALA A 413 7.96 0.77 -4.60
CA ALA A 413 7.53 1.66 -3.53
C ALA A 413 6.85 0.87 -2.41
N HIS A 414 5.89 0.01 -2.74
CA HIS A 414 5.19 -0.86 -1.79
C HIS A 414 6.03 -2.04 -1.27
N LEU A 415 7.12 -2.39 -1.94
CA LEU A 415 8.15 -3.31 -1.42
C LEU A 415 9.14 -2.62 -0.46
N SER A 416 9.50 -1.38 -0.79
CA SER A 416 10.33 -0.50 0.04
C SER A 416 9.59 -0.03 1.31
N ASP A 417 8.33 -0.42 1.44
CA ASP A 417 7.39 -0.04 2.49
C ASP A 417 7.49 -0.88 3.76
N SER A 418 8.26 -1.97 3.74
CA SER A 418 8.67 -2.60 4.97
C SER A 418 9.91 -1.86 5.47
N PRO A 419 9.86 -1.20 6.65
CA PRO A 419 11.00 -0.46 7.21
C PRO A 419 12.23 -1.34 7.52
N HIS A 420 12.19 -2.62 7.15
CA HIS A 420 13.19 -3.63 7.47
C HIS A 420 14.09 -4.02 6.30
N TYR A 421 13.84 -3.54 5.07
CA TYR A 421 14.56 -4.05 3.89
C TYR A 421 15.37 -3.02 3.10
N LYS A 422 14.95 -1.75 2.98
CA LYS A 422 15.67 -0.73 2.20
C LYS A 422 16.14 0.44 3.09
N LYS A 423 17.43 0.77 2.99
CA LYS A 423 18.03 1.95 3.62
C LYS A 423 18.31 3.03 2.57
N TRP A 424 17.81 4.24 2.79
CA TRP A 424 18.12 5.43 2.01
C TRP A 424 19.25 6.19 2.68
N TYR A 425 20.20 6.70 1.89
CA TYR A 425 21.33 7.45 2.41
C TYR A 425 21.42 8.82 1.76
N ALA A 426 21.88 9.79 2.55
CA ALA A 426 22.18 11.13 2.09
C ALA A 426 23.42 11.66 2.81
N ARG A 427 23.93 12.79 2.36
CA ARG A 427 24.96 13.55 3.07
C ARG A 427 24.73 15.05 2.92
N ASP A 428 25.28 15.80 3.86
CA ASP A 428 25.48 17.24 3.71
C ASP A 428 26.96 17.60 3.91
N ASP A 429 27.25 18.81 4.38
CA ASP A 429 28.61 19.29 4.62
C ASP A 429 29.25 18.77 5.92
N ARG A 430 28.49 18.07 6.78
CA ARG A 430 28.96 17.61 8.10
C ARG A 430 28.57 16.18 8.46
N TYR A 431 27.46 15.68 7.93
CA TYR A 431 26.81 14.46 8.34
C TYR A 431 26.55 13.51 7.16
N VAL A 432 26.61 12.22 7.47
CA VAL A 432 25.98 11.15 6.69
C VAL A 432 24.65 10.82 7.32
N TYR A 433 23.60 10.69 6.51
CA TYR A 433 22.26 10.32 6.94
C TYR A 433 21.93 8.92 6.45
N ALA A 434 21.28 8.15 7.29
CA ALA A 434 20.69 6.85 6.96
C ALA A 434 19.24 6.85 7.40
N PHE A 435 18.32 6.46 6.53
CA PHE A 435 16.89 6.37 6.81
C PHE A 435 16.42 4.97 6.45
N ASP A 436 15.67 4.30 7.31
CA ASP A 436 15.15 2.95 7.06
C ASP A 436 13.66 2.92 6.69
N GLY A 437 13.03 4.09 6.53
CA GLY A 437 11.59 4.18 6.26
C GLY A 437 10.78 4.51 7.51
N ALA A 438 11.29 4.19 8.70
CA ALA A 438 10.71 4.59 9.97
C ALA A 438 11.54 5.69 10.62
N GLN A 439 12.84 5.48 10.82
CA GLN A 439 13.73 6.31 11.60
C GLN A 439 14.88 6.85 10.76
N LEU A 440 15.26 8.11 11.00
CA LEU A 440 16.46 8.73 10.45
C LEU A 440 17.59 8.68 11.48
N TRP A 441 18.78 8.34 11.04
CA TRP A 441 20.03 8.48 11.78
C TRP A 441 20.97 9.44 11.07
N ARG A 442 21.80 10.13 11.85
CA ARG A 442 22.90 10.94 11.31
C ARG A 442 24.23 10.61 11.99
N TYR A 443 25.30 10.66 11.22
CA TYR A 443 26.66 10.38 11.68
C TYR A 443 27.58 11.55 11.32
N PRO A 444 28.25 12.19 12.31
CA PRO A 444 29.31 13.14 12.00
C PRO A 444 30.37 12.44 11.14
N THR A 445 30.86 13.14 10.12
CA THR A 445 31.95 12.61 9.28
C THR A 445 32.96 13.70 8.96
N PRO A 446 34.27 13.44 9.04
CA PRO A 446 35.29 14.43 8.70
C PRO A 446 35.39 14.68 7.19
N ASN A 447 34.84 13.79 6.35
CA ASN A 447 34.86 13.94 4.91
C ASN A 447 33.57 13.42 4.26
N PRO A 448 32.47 14.19 4.33
CA PRO A 448 31.18 13.76 3.77
C PRO A 448 31.26 13.48 2.27
N LYS A 449 32.08 14.22 1.53
CA LYS A 449 32.25 14.06 0.07
C LYS A 449 32.86 12.72 -0.32
N ALA A 450 33.51 12.02 0.60
CA ALA A 450 34.06 10.69 0.38
C ALA A 450 33.03 9.56 0.53
N LEU A 451 31.78 9.88 0.92
CA LEU A 451 30.73 8.89 1.10
C LEU A 451 30.49 8.09 -0.18
N ARG A 452 30.47 6.77 -0.03
CA ARG A 452 30.12 5.81 -1.07
C ARG A 452 29.07 4.86 -0.54
N VAL A 453 28.22 4.40 -1.45
CA VAL A 453 27.16 3.42 -1.17
C VAL A 453 27.35 2.27 -2.13
N THR A 454 27.38 1.05 -1.59
CA THR A 454 27.37 -0.18 -2.37
C THR A 454 25.94 -0.69 -2.47
N TRP A 455 25.59 -1.19 -3.66
CA TRP A 455 24.26 -1.68 -3.97
C TRP A 455 24.29 -3.18 -4.16
N GLN A 456 23.33 -3.87 -3.56
CA GLN A 456 23.12 -5.31 -3.76
C GLN A 456 21.68 -5.54 -4.17
N THR A 457 21.48 -6.36 -5.20
CA THR A 457 20.15 -6.82 -5.59
C THR A 457 19.76 -7.98 -4.68
N THR A 458 18.57 -7.90 -4.10
CA THR A 458 17.97 -8.92 -3.24
C THR A 458 16.61 -9.29 -3.80
N HIS A 459 16.24 -10.57 -3.70
CA HIS A 459 14.94 -11.06 -4.14
C HIS A 459 13.92 -11.03 -3.00
N SER A 460 12.71 -10.49 -3.23
CA SER A 460 11.66 -10.48 -2.21
C SER A 460 11.07 -11.88 -2.04
N GLY A 461 11.21 -12.48 -0.85
CA GLY A 461 10.65 -13.82 -0.57
C GLY A 461 9.16 -13.84 -0.19
N TYR A 462 8.50 -12.68 -0.06
CA TYR A 462 7.12 -12.56 0.43
C TYR A 462 6.20 -12.12 -0.70
N GLY A 463 5.46 -13.04 -1.36
CA GLY A 463 4.30 -12.75 -2.23
C GLY A 463 4.50 -11.91 -3.51
N TYR A 464 5.58 -11.13 -3.61
CA TYR A 464 5.81 -10.17 -4.69
C TYR A 464 6.76 -10.69 -5.77
N TRP A 465 7.68 -11.60 -5.44
CA TRP A 465 8.66 -12.20 -6.38
C TRP A 465 9.45 -11.18 -7.22
N VAL A 466 9.78 -10.02 -6.65
CA VAL A 466 10.51 -8.95 -7.34
C VAL A 466 11.91 -8.77 -6.78
N ASP A 467 12.85 -8.45 -7.65
CA ASP A 467 14.21 -8.01 -7.29
C ASP A 467 14.21 -6.54 -6.87
N TYR A 468 14.75 -6.24 -5.69
CA TYR A 468 14.93 -4.87 -5.21
C TYR A 468 16.37 -4.62 -4.77
N ARG A 469 16.78 -3.34 -4.81
CA ARG A 469 18.15 -2.93 -4.44
C ARG A 469 18.23 -2.46 -3.00
N ILE A 470 19.12 -3.07 -2.24
CA ILE A 470 19.51 -2.63 -0.90
C ILE A 470 20.85 -1.90 -0.97
N ALA A 471 20.97 -0.83 -0.19
CA ALA A 471 22.19 -0.04 -0.09
C ALA A 471 22.89 -0.25 1.25
N GLN A 472 24.22 -0.26 1.21
CA GLN A 472 25.08 -0.26 2.39
C GLN A 472 26.12 0.87 2.30
N LEU A 473 26.43 1.47 3.44
CA LEU A 473 27.50 2.47 3.51
C LEU A 473 28.86 1.79 3.39
N ASP A 474 29.70 2.31 2.49
CA ASP A 474 31.09 1.88 2.36
C ASP A 474 31.99 2.64 3.33
N GLY A 475 32.19 2.08 4.52
CA GLY A 475 33.01 2.66 5.57
C GLY A 475 32.85 1.94 6.90
N ALA A 476 33.26 2.59 7.98
CA ALA A 476 33.04 2.08 9.33
C ALA A 476 32.53 3.17 10.27
N LEU A 477 31.66 2.75 11.19
CA LEU A 477 31.26 3.55 12.34
C LEU A 477 32.31 3.36 13.45
N MET A 478 32.70 4.44 14.09
CA MET A 478 33.73 4.47 15.12
C MET A 478 33.10 4.51 16.52
N GLU A 479 33.85 4.13 17.57
CA GLU A 479 33.36 4.12 18.96
C GLU A 479 32.95 5.49 19.50
N ASP A 480 33.40 6.57 18.85
CA ASP A 480 33.00 7.95 19.18
C ASP A 480 31.70 8.40 18.45
N GLY A 481 31.18 7.56 17.55
CA GLY A 481 29.98 7.80 16.74
C GLY A 481 30.24 8.46 15.38
N SER A 482 31.48 8.73 15.02
CA SER A 482 31.82 9.24 13.69
C SER A 482 31.79 8.14 12.63
N PHE A 483 31.36 8.48 11.41
CA PHE A 483 31.46 7.60 10.25
C PHE A 483 32.68 7.95 9.40
N ILE A 484 33.54 6.96 9.14
CA ILE A 484 34.71 7.12 8.29
C ILE A 484 34.59 6.23 7.04
N ALA A 485 34.43 6.89 5.89
CA ALA A 485 34.39 6.23 4.59
C ALA A 485 35.66 5.41 4.30
N THR A 486 35.53 4.34 3.53
CA THR A 486 36.66 3.50 3.13
C THR A 486 37.70 4.32 2.37
N GLY A 487 38.98 4.14 2.72
CA GLY A 487 40.10 4.88 2.11
C GLY A 487 40.40 6.26 2.73
N ILE A 488 39.62 6.71 3.71
CA ILE A 488 39.93 7.93 4.48
C ILE A 488 40.79 7.56 5.72
N PRO A 489 41.90 8.29 5.98
CA PRO A 489 42.71 8.06 7.18
C PRO A 489 41.89 8.17 8.47
N ARG A 490 42.12 7.24 9.39
CA ARG A 490 41.45 7.17 10.70
C ARG A 490 42.42 7.57 11.80
N ASP A 491 41.92 8.21 12.84
CA ASP A 491 42.68 8.37 14.09
C ASP A 491 42.89 6.97 14.71
N PRO A 492 44.14 6.49 14.84
CA PRO A 492 44.40 5.15 15.37
C PRO A 492 44.04 4.99 16.85
N SER A 493 43.77 6.08 17.58
CA SER A 493 43.33 6.04 18.97
C SER A 493 41.85 5.67 19.13
N VAL A 494 41.03 5.90 18.10
CA VAL A 494 39.59 5.58 18.09
C VAL A 494 39.38 4.24 17.41
N LYS A 495 38.81 3.28 18.12
CA LYS A 495 38.53 1.96 17.57
C LYS A 495 37.24 1.96 16.75
N THR A 496 37.15 1.00 15.83
CA THR A 496 35.88 0.66 15.17
C THR A 496 34.87 0.25 16.24
N ALA A 497 33.64 0.74 16.11
CA ALA A 497 32.53 0.30 16.93
C ALA A 497 32.38 -1.23 16.87
N TYR A 498 32.34 -1.89 18.04
CA TYR A 498 32.00 -3.31 18.14
C TYR A 498 30.51 -3.50 18.45
N VAL A 499 29.94 -4.54 17.81
CA VAL A 499 28.55 -4.96 17.95
C VAL A 499 28.28 -5.42 19.38
N LYS A 500 27.45 -4.69 20.12
CA LYS A 500 26.94 -5.14 21.40
C LYS A 500 25.72 -4.32 21.83
N THR A 501 24.52 -4.90 21.78
CA THR A 501 23.42 -4.35 22.58
C THR A 501 22.48 -5.43 23.08
N ASP A 502 22.21 -5.38 24.39
CA ASP A 502 20.89 -5.63 24.96
C ASP A 502 20.57 -4.42 25.86
N GLY A 503 19.44 -3.74 25.62
CA GLY A 503 18.86 -2.70 26.51
C GLY A 503 19.31 -1.24 26.32
N THR A 504 18.47 -0.29 26.77
CA THR A 504 18.76 1.16 26.76
C THR A 504 19.35 1.67 28.08
N PHE A 505 19.11 0.95 29.18
CA PHE A 505 19.67 1.22 30.50
C PHE A 505 20.53 0.04 30.96
N ASP A 506 21.68 0.36 31.55
CA ASP A 506 22.59 -0.59 32.16
C ASP A 506 22.72 -0.27 33.66
N ILE A 507 22.16 -1.15 34.48
CA ILE A 507 22.14 -1.02 35.93
C ILE A 507 23.31 -1.81 36.50
N GLY A 508 24.45 -1.14 36.66
CA GLY A 508 25.64 -1.70 37.27
C GLY A 508 25.58 -1.73 38.80
N LYS A 509 26.60 -2.32 39.42
CA LYS A 509 26.71 -2.38 40.90
C LYS A 509 26.87 -1.01 41.56
N THR A 510 27.47 -0.05 40.85
CA THR A 510 27.88 1.25 41.41
C THR A 510 27.34 2.45 40.64
N ALA A 511 26.79 2.23 39.45
CA ALA A 511 26.30 3.30 38.60
C ALA A 511 25.19 2.77 37.67
N VAL A 512 24.25 3.65 37.35
CA VAL A 512 23.29 3.43 36.27
C VAL A 512 23.76 4.21 35.05
N ARG A 513 23.80 3.54 33.89
CA ARG A 513 24.14 4.15 32.60
C ARG A 513 22.94 4.06 31.67
N TRP A 514 22.86 4.99 30.74
CA TRP A 514 21.88 4.99 29.67
C TRP A 514 22.57 5.18 28.32
N ARG A 515 21.99 4.60 27.26
CA ARG A 515 22.51 4.71 25.89
C ARG A 515 22.03 6.02 25.27
N LYS A 516 22.97 6.80 24.74
CA LYS A 516 22.75 8.13 24.14
C LYS A 516 22.71 8.12 22.60
N VAL A 517 23.39 7.19 21.94
CA VAL A 517 23.40 7.12 20.47
C VAL A 517 23.24 5.66 20.06
N LEU A 518 22.54 5.41 18.96
CA LEU A 518 22.33 4.08 18.38
C LEU A 518 22.62 4.09 16.87
N SER A 519 23.23 3.04 16.34
CA SER A 519 23.35 2.81 14.89
C SER A 519 22.02 2.31 14.27
N PRO A 520 21.82 2.31 12.93
CA PRO A 520 20.53 1.98 12.33
C PRO A 520 20.16 0.51 12.49
N ASP A 521 21.18 -0.34 12.57
CA ASP A 521 21.09 -1.77 12.84
C ASP A 521 21.01 -2.11 14.33
N GLY A 522 21.06 -1.11 15.20
CA GLY A 522 21.03 -1.30 16.65
C GLY A 522 22.32 -1.86 17.23
N GLU A 523 23.36 -2.08 16.41
CA GLU A 523 24.55 -2.84 16.81
C GLU A 523 25.54 -2.06 17.68
N TRP A 524 25.51 -0.73 17.65
CA TRP A 524 26.44 0.13 18.40
C TRP A 524 25.72 1.22 19.18
N GLY A 525 26.24 1.57 20.36
CA GLY A 525 25.81 2.78 21.04
C GLY A 525 26.78 3.36 22.07
N ARG A 526 26.67 4.68 22.27
CA ARG A 526 27.46 5.44 23.25
C ARG A 526 26.71 5.55 24.58
N TRP A 527 27.36 5.23 25.69
CA TRP A 527 26.75 5.22 27.02
C TRP A 527 27.12 6.45 27.86
N GLN A 528 26.22 6.87 28.75
CA GLN A 528 26.44 7.94 29.73
C GLN A 528 25.94 7.53 31.11
N THR A 529 26.65 7.92 32.17
CA THR A 529 26.23 7.70 33.55
C THR A 529 25.13 8.69 33.96
N ILE A 530 24.09 8.20 34.60
CA ILE A 530 23.08 9.03 35.25
C ILE A 530 23.64 9.45 36.63
N PRO A 531 23.82 10.76 36.90
CA PRO A 531 24.35 11.19 38.19
C PRO A 531 23.31 11.04 39.30
N ASN A 532 23.78 10.85 40.54
CA ASN A 532 22.96 10.92 41.76
C ASN A 532 21.79 9.93 41.84
N VAL A 533 21.90 8.76 41.21
CA VAL A 533 20.95 7.66 41.34
C VAL A 533 21.61 6.48 42.04
N ASP A 534 20.85 5.83 42.94
CA ASP A 534 21.25 4.59 43.58
C ASP A 534 20.79 3.42 42.69
N PRO A 535 21.72 2.62 42.13
CA PRO A 535 21.35 1.49 41.26
C PRO A 535 20.39 0.49 41.92
N SER A 536 20.41 0.35 43.24
CA SER A 536 19.54 -0.59 43.96
C SER A 536 18.06 -0.17 44.01
N GLN A 537 17.79 1.12 43.78
CA GLN A 537 16.45 1.71 43.79
C GLN A 537 15.98 2.16 42.39
N PHE A 538 16.79 1.89 41.37
CA PHE A 538 16.49 2.23 39.98
C PHE A 538 15.78 1.04 39.33
N HIS A 539 14.48 1.17 39.10
CA HIS A 539 13.64 0.07 38.64
C HIS A 539 13.31 0.22 37.15
N LEU A 540 13.66 -0.77 36.33
CA LEU A 540 13.19 -0.82 34.95
C LEU A 540 11.69 -1.07 34.92
N VAL A 541 10.97 -0.21 34.21
CA VAL A 541 9.59 -0.46 33.82
C VAL A 541 9.60 -1.32 32.56
N ASN A 542 10.44 -0.96 31.58
CA ASN A 542 10.69 -1.68 30.34
C ASN A 542 12.07 -1.27 29.77
N ASP A 543 12.36 -1.63 28.52
CA ASP A 543 13.67 -1.40 27.90
C ASP A 543 14.07 0.07 27.74
N ARG A 544 13.12 1.02 27.79
CA ARG A 544 13.37 2.45 27.55
C ARG A 544 12.83 3.37 28.64
N ILE A 545 12.17 2.81 29.65
CA ILE A 545 11.60 3.56 30.77
C ILE A 545 12.04 2.91 32.07
N ALA A 546 12.56 3.73 32.97
CA ALA A 546 12.88 3.34 34.33
C ALA A 546 12.34 4.36 35.32
N GLN A 547 12.11 3.93 36.55
CA GLN A 547 11.67 4.77 37.65
C GLN A 547 12.74 4.81 38.74
N TYR A 548 13.00 6.00 39.26
CA TYR A 548 13.72 6.20 40.51
C TYR A 548 13.00 7.27 41.33
N LYS A 549 12.49 6.87 42.50
CA LYS A 549 11.61 7.68 43.36
C LYS A 549 10.36 8.15 42.58
N ASN A 550 10.02 9.42 42.63
CA ASN A 550 8.90 10.02 41.92
C ASN A 550 9.26 10.48 40.50
N ARG A 551 10.33 9.95 39.88
CA ARG A 551 10.75 10.35 38.54
C ARG A 551 10.84 9.17 37.60
N LEU A 552 10.34 9.37 36.38
CA LEU A 552 10.60 8.50 35.26
C LEU A 552 11.79 9.01 34.47
N TYR A 553 12.68 8.10 34.13
CA TYR A 553 13.79 8.26 33.21
C TYR A 553 13.36 7.59 31.91
N ILE A 554 13.15 8.39 30.88
CA ILE A 554 12.59 7.95 29.60
C ILE A 554 13.65 8.19 28.54
N ALA A 555 14.15 7.13 27.93
CA ALA A 555 15.04 7.23 26.78
C ALA A 555 14.19 7.40 25.51
N ARG A 556 14.02 8.63 25.04
CA ARG A 556 13.31 8.93 23.78
C ARG A 556 14.28 8.96 22.62
N LEU A 557 13.90 8.36 21.50
CA LEU A 557 14.70 8.47 20.28
C LEU A 557 14.45 9.86 19.68
N SER A 558 15.52 10.57 19.35
CA SER A 558 15.40 11.83 18.62
C SER A 558 15.06 11.58 17.15
N PRO A 559 14.63 12.63 16.40
CA PRO A 559 14.46 12.53 14.96
C PRO A 559 15.71 12.09 14.19
N PHE A 560 16.90 12.14 14.80
CA PHE A 560 18.17 11.75 14.21
C PHE A 560 18.76 10.44 14.79
N GLY A 561 17.96 9.64 15.50
CA GLY A 561 18.37 8.33 15.99
C GLY A 561 19.33 8.37 17.19
N GLU A 562 19.56 9.56 17.75
CA GLU A 562 20.23 9.77 19.03
C GLU A 562 19.20 9.62 20.16
N ASP A 563 19.47 8.77 21.16
CA ASP A 563 18.65 8.67 22.36
C ASP A 563 18.83 9.95 23.21
N GLN A 564 17.72 10.50 23.72
CA GLN A 564 17.68 11.59 24.67
C GLN A 564 17.04 11.12 25.97
N LEU A 565 17.71 11.38 27.10
CA LEU A 565 17.18 11.07 28.42
C LEU A 565 16.27 12.21 28.88
N GLU A 566 14.96 11.96 28.84
CA GLU A 566 13.95 12.82 29.44
C GLU A 566 13.69 12.38 30.89
N THR A 567 13.53 13.35 31.78
CA THR A 567 13.09 13.09 33.15
C THR A 567 11.70 13.68 33.33
N LEU A 568 10.73 12.83 33.69
CA LEU A 568 9.37 13.24 33.99
C LEU A 568 9.11 13.07 35.49
N GLU A 569 8.68 14.13 36.16
CA GLU A 569 8.25 14.06 37.55
C GLU A 569 6.80 13.58 37.65
N LEU A 570 6.58 12.58 38.49
CA LEU A 570 5.28 12.00 38.77
C LEU A 570 4.65 12.73 39.96
N ASP A 571 3.35 12.98 39.88
CA ASP A 571 2.50 13.48 40.97
C ASP A 571 2.26 12.45 42.09
N SER A 572 2.82 11.25 41.95
CA SER A 572 2.81 10.17 42.92
C SER A 572 4.11 9.38 42.89
N ALA A 573 4.57 8.90 44.05
CA ALA A 573 5.72 8.00 44.18
C ALA A 573 5.32 6.51 44.00
N THR A 574 4.08 6.23 43.61
CA THR A 574 3.62 4.85 43.35
C THR A 574 4.46 4.18 42.26
N PRO A 575 4.75 2.87 42.39
CA PRO A 575 5.44 2.13 41.34
C PRO A 575 4.71 2.24 39.99
N PHE A 576 5.45 2.66 38.97
CA PHE A 576 4.99 2.76 37.60
C PHE A 576 5.05 1.38 36.97
N LEU A 577 3.92 0.88 36.49
CA LEU A 577 3.85 -0.49 35.97
C LEU A 577 4.03 -0.52 34.45
N ASN A 578 4.54 -1.64 33.94
CA ASN A 578 4.63 -1.91 32.51
C ASN A 578 3.24 -2.21 31.92
N ARG A 579 2.44 -1.15 31.73
CA ARG A 579 1.10 -1.18 31.15
C ARG A 579 0.82 0.13 30.43
N LYS A 580 -0.15 0.11 29.51
CA LYS A 580 -0.47 1.23 28.62
C LYS A 580 -0.89 2.50 29.38
N ILE A 581 -1.64 2.40 30.48
CA ILE A 581 -2.02 3.57 31.30
C ILE A 581 -1.64 3.35 32.76
N ASN A 582 -0.99 4.35 33.36
CA ASN A 582 -0.80 4.45 34.80
C ASN A 582 -1.54 5.66 35.36
N ALA A 583 -2.14 5.51 36.54
CA ALA A 583 -2.87 6.56 37.21
C ALA A 583 -1.96 7.32 38.20
N GLY A 584 -1.98 8.63 38.10
CA GLY A 584 -1.46 9.57 39.09
C GLY A 584 -2.55 10.11 40.01
N LYS A 585 -2.22 11.17 40.75
CA LYS A 585 -3.18 11.89 41.60
C LYS A 585 -4.06 12.85 40.79
N GLU A 586 -3.44 13.58 39.88
CA GLU A 586 -4.05 14.63 39.05
C GLU A 586 -3.87 14.35 37.54
N HIS A 587 -3.03 13.37 37.21
CA HIS A 587 -2.69 13.03 35.83
C HIS A 587 -2.86 11.54 35.54
N GLY A 588 -3.18 11.23 34.29
CA GLY A 588 -2.95 9.92 33.70
C GLY A 588 -1.66 9.93 32.88
N TYR A 589 -0.97 8.80 32.87
CA TYR A 589 0.28 8.61 32.12
C TYR A 589 0.08 7.47 31.12
N PHE A 590 -0.01 7.82 29.84
CA PHE A 590 -0.13 6.86 28.75
C PHE A 590 1.23 6.54 28.13
N MET A 591 1.59 5.26 28.13
CA MET A 591 2.81 4.73 27.55
C MET A 591 2.61 4.47 26.06
N ARG A 592 3.33 5.22 25.23
CA ARG A 592 3.34 5.04 23.77
C ARG A 592 4.39 3.98 23.42
N ASP A 593 3.96 2.90 22.76
CA ASP A 593 4.85 1.89 22.16
C ASP A 593 5.02 2.18 20.67
N SER A 594 6.03 3.00 20.34
CA SER A 594 6.41 3.24 18.96
C SER A 594 7.78 2.61 18.70
N GLN A 595 7.98 2.02 17.52
CA GLN A 595 9.31 1.59 17.08
C GLN A 595 10.34 2.74 17.09
N GLN A 596 9.86 3.99 16.95
CA GLN A 596 10.65 5.22 17.06
C GLN A 596 10.89 5.68 18.51
N GLY A 597 10.66 4.83 19.52
CA GLY A 597 10.95 5.12 20.92
C GLY A 597 9.70 5.21 21.80
N GLN A 598 9.83 4.72 23.03
CA GLN A 598 8.77 4.82 24.02
C GLN A 598 8.73 6.22 24.62
N GLY A 599 7.52 6.76 24.74
CA GLY A 599 7.26 8.06 25.34
C GLY A 599 6.11 7.98 26.34
N ILE A 600 6.05 8.95 27.26
CA ILE A 600 4.92 9.10 28.17
C ILE A 600 4.12 10.33 27.74
N GLN A 601 2.86 10.11 27.39
CA GLN A 601 1.87 11.17 27.27
C GLN A 601 1.22 11.40 28.63
N VAL A 602 1.39 12.60 29.16
CA VAL A 602 0.71 13.05 30.38
C VAL A 602 -0.60 13.70 29.97
N PHE A 603 -1.71 13.34 30.62
CA PHE A 603 -3.01 13.94 30.39
C PHE A 603 -3.74 14.22 31.70
N SER A 604 -4.51 15.30 31.74
CA SER A 604 -5.34 15.63 32.91
C SER A 604 -6.51 14.67 33.04
N ILE A 605 -6.85 14.33 34.29
CA ILE A 605 -7.99 13.47 34.64
C ILE A 605 -9.04 14.27 35.42
N SER A 606 -10.30 13.89 35.25
CA SER A 606 -11.45 14.44 35.96
C SER A 606 -11.80 13.52 37.15
N GLY A 607 -11.12 13.70 38.27
CA GLY A 607 -11.24 12.82 39.45
C GLY A 607 -10.40 11.55 39.33
N PRO A 608 -10.62 10.53 40.19
CA PRO A 608 -9.78 9.34 40.23
C PRO A 608 -9.85 8.53 38.92
N LEU A 609 -8.68 8.25 38.32
CA LEU A 609 -8.58 7.40 37.13
C LEU A 609 -8.60 5.93 37.52
N LYS A 610 -9.59 5.19 37.02
CA LYS A 610 -9.67 3.73 37.13
C LYS A 610 -9.13 3.08 35.86
N VAL A 611 -8.11 2.25 36.00
CA VAL A 611 -7.44 1.58 34.88
C VAL A 611 -7.86 0.12 34.82
N THR A 612 -8.27 -0.35 33.65
CA THR A 612 -8.53 -1.76 33.33
C THR A 612 -7.47 -2.26 32.34
N GLU A 613 -7.56 -3.53 31.93
CA GLU A 613 -6.66 -4.10 30.94
C GLU A 613 -6.82 -3.47 29.53
N ARG A 614 -8.02 -2.99 29.18
CA ARG A 614 -8.34 -2.56 27.81
C ARG A 614 -8.77 -1.10 27.64
N PHE A 615 -9.16 -0.45 28.74
CA PHE A 615 -9.53 0.96 28.78
C PHE A 615 -9.27 1.54 30.18
N ALA A 616 -9.30 2.86 30.31
CA ALA A 616 -9.34 3.54 31.59
C ALA A 616 -10.52 4.52 31.60
N TYR A 617 -10.97 4.94 32.78
CA TYR A 617 -12.01 5.96 32.86
C TYR A 617 -11.89 6.78 34.14
N ASP A 618 -12.34 8.02 34.07
CA ASP A 618 -12.48 8.93 35.21
C ASP A 618 -13.97 9.30 35.39
N ASN A 619 -14.28 10.42 36.04
CA ASN A 619 -15.67 10.83 36.28
C ASN A 619 -16.39 11.38 35.03
N ARG A 620 -15.67 11.67 33.94
CA ARG A 620 -16.21 12.33 32.75
C ARG A 620 -15.88 11.60 31.44
N TYR A 621 -14.76 10.90 31.40
CA TYR A 621 -14.18 10.38 30.18
C TYR A 621 -13.83 8.90 30.29
N VAL A 622 -13.92 8.24 29.15
CA VAL A 622 -13.36 6.91 28.90
C VAL A 622 -12.17 7.08 27.96
N TYR A 623 -11.06 6.47 28.32
CA TYR A 623 -9.80 6.48 27.61
C TYR A 623 -9.56 5.10 27.01
N THR A 624 -9.43 5.04 25.69
CA THR A 624 -9.09 3.80 24.95
C THR A 624 -7.83 4.05 24.14
N TRP A 625 -7.19 2.99 23.66
CA TRP A 625 -5.96 3.13 22.88
C TRP A 625 -5.86 2.09 21.78
N ILE A 626 -5.16 2.43 20.70
CA ILE A 626 -4.77 1.51 19.63
C ILE A 626 -3.30 1.80 19.35
N GLY A 627 -2.41 0.83 19.54
CA GLY A 627 -0.98 1.09 19.34
C GLY A 627 -0.43 2.10 20.35
N SER A 628 0.18 3.14 19.77
CA SER A 628 0.72 4.33 20.44
C SER A 628 -0.26 5.50 20.53
N GLN A 629 -1.51 5.34 20.09
CA GLN A 629 -2.48 6.43 20.10
C GLN A 629 -3.50 6.27 21.23
N LEU A 630 -3.58 7.30 22.09
CA LEU A 630 -4.64 7.44 23.09
C LEU A 630 -5.86 8.13 22.46
N TYR A 631 -7.04 7.70 22.85
CA TYR A 631 -8.32 8.30 22.48
C TYR A 631 -9.11 8.61 23.76
N ARG A 632 -9.93 9.66 23.70
CA ARG A 632 -10.78 10.08 24.83
C ARG A 632 -12.20 10.32 24.36
N THR A 633 -13.15 9.64 25.00
CA THR A 633 -14.58 9.76 24.71
C THR A 633 -15.31 10.27 25.94
N ALA A 634 -16.10 11.34 25.79
CA ALA A 634 -16.96 11.82 26.88
C ALA A 634 -18.09 10.83 27.12
N SER A 635 -18.34 10.51 28.40
CA SER A 635 -19.44 9.63 28.79
C SER A 635 -20.15 10.18 30.03
N PRO A 636 -21.50 10.18 30.05
CA PRO A 636 -22.27 10.54 31.25
C PRO A 636 -22.22 9.47 32.35
N CYS A 637 -21.75 8.26 32.05
CA CYS A 637 -21.55 7.19 33.03
C CYS A 637 -20.34 6.31 32.64
N PRO A 638 -19.11 6.84 32.75
CA PRO A 638 -17.91 6.14 32.30
C PRO A 638 -17.70 4.78 32.98
N ASP A 639 -18.17 4.64 34.22
CA ASP A 639 -18.11 3.44 35.06
C ASP A 639 -18.95 2.26 34.53
N LYS A 640 -19.86 2.50 33.58
CA LYS A 640 -20.68 1.48 32.91
C LYS A 640 -20.07 0.95 31.62
N THR A 641 -18.89 1.45 31.24
CA THR A 641 -18.13 0.95 30.09
C THR A 641 -17.76 -0.51 30.30
N HIS A 642 -17.95 -1.34 29.29
CA HIS A 642 -17.65 -2.77 29.36
C HIS A 642 -17.26 -3.31 27.98
N THR A 643 -16.61 -4.47 27.98
CA THR A 643 -16.22 -5.20 26.77
C THR A 643 -17.23 -6.29 26.47
N LEU A 644 -17.63 -6.45 25.21
CA LEU A 644 -18.41 -7.60 24.78
C LEU A 644 -17.52 -8.85 24.81
N ASN A 645 -17.74 -9.74 25.78
CA ASN A 645 -16.99 -10.98 25.94
C ASN A 645 -17.15 -11.89 24.70
N ARG A 646 -16.19 -11.81 23.78
CA ARG A 646 -15.96 -12.84 22.75
C ARG A 646 -14.48 -13.18 22.77
N ASN A 647 -14.18 -14.47 22.73
CA ASN A 647 -12.85 -15.00 22.43
C ASN A 647 -12.45 -14.53 21.03
N ILE A 648 -11.90 -13.33 20.91
CA ILE A 648 -11.38 -12.79 19.67
C ILE A 648 -9.87 -12.85 19.81
N MET A 649 -9.18 -13.61 18.94
CA MET A 649 -7.72 -13.66 18.83
C MET A 649 -7.08 -12.29 18.49
N TYR A 650 -7.87 -11.21 18.41
CA TYR A 650 -7.47 -9.89 17.91
C TYR A 650 -8.09 -8.78 18.78
N THR A 651 -7.23 -7.94 19.37
CA THR A 651 -7.62 -6.79 20.18
C THR A 651 -7.99 -5.60 19.27
N ASN A 652 -9.28 -5.25 19.20
CA ASN A 652 -9.75 -4.02 18.55
C ASN A 652 -10.73 -3.31 19.49
N ASN A 653 -10.70 -1.98 19.56
CA ASN A 653 -11.58 -1.20 20.44
C ASN A 653 -13.06 -1.24 20.04
N LYS A 654 -13.41 -1.83 18.88
CA LYS A 654 -14.80 -1.96 18.41
C LYS A 654 -15.72 -2.76 19.36
N ASP A 655 -15.17 -3.56 20.26
CA ASP A 655 -15.93 -4.35 21.24
C ASP A 655 -16.07 -3.67 22.61
N ILE A 656 -15.46 -2.49 22.80
CA ILE A 656 -15.60 -1.66 24.00
C ILE A 656 -16.86 -0.81 23.83
N ILE A 657 -17.86 -1.05 24.68
CA ILE A 657 -19.12 -0.32 24.66
C ILE A 657 -19.02 0.86 25.61
N ILE A 658 -18.93 2.05 25.03
CA ILE A 658 -18.92 3.33 25.75
C ILE A 658 -20.31 3.95 25.63
N ILE A 659 -20.97 4.16 26.77
CA ILE A 659 -22.27 4.82 26.80
C ILE A 659 -22.05 6.32 26.60
N THR A 660 -22.55 6.89 25.50
CA THR A 660 -22.41 8.33 25.18
C THR A 660 -23.68 9.13 25.46
N GLN A 661 -24.82 8.46 25.66
CA GLN A 661 -26.10 9.11 25.93
C GLN A 661 -26.57 8.88 27.38
N ALA A 662 -27.00 9.97 28.04
CA ALA A 662 -27.39 9.93 29.46
C ALA A 662 -28.58 8.99 29.74
N GLN A 663 -29.50 8.83 28.77
CA GLN A 663 -30.69 7.97 28.91
C GLN A 663 -30.35 6.48 28.99
N GLU A 664 -29.24 6.06 28.38
CA GLU A 664 -28.80 4.66 28.35
C GLU A 664 -28.12 4.24 29.66
N CYS A 665 -27.59 5.20 30.42
CA CYS A 665 -27.01 4.96 31.74
C CYS A 665 -27.99 4.33 32.73
N GLN A 666 -29.31 4.43 32.53
CA GLN A 666 -30.30 3.79 33.42
C GLN A 666 -30.70 2.37 32.99
N LYS A 667 -30.58 2.03 31.70
CA LYS A 667 -30.98 0.72 31.16
C LYS A 667 -29.98 -0.39 31.49
N SER A 668 -28.70 -0.08 31.67
CA SER A 668 -27.64 -1.08 31.95
C SER A 668 -27.63 -1.63 33.40
N ARG A 669 -28.69 -1.37 34.19
CA ARG A 669 -28.85 -1.84 35.58
C ARG A 669 -29.67 -3.14 35.71
N ARG A 670 -30.12 -3.73 34.58
CA ARG A 670 -30.85 -5.01 34.56
C ARG A 670 -29.99 -6.14 34.07
#